data_AF-A0A9X2GE50-F1
#
_entry.id   AF-A0A9X2GE50-F1
#
_cell.length_a   1.000
_cell.length_b   1.000
_cell.length_c   1.000
_cell.angle_alpha   90.00
_cell.angle_beta   90.00
_cell.angle_gamma   90.00
#
_symmetry.space_group_name_H-M   'P 1'
#
loop_
_entity.id
_entity.type
_entity.pdbx_description
1 polymer ?
#
loop_
_entity_poly.entity_id
_entity_poly.type
_entity_poly.pdbx_seq_one_letter_code
_entity_poly.pdbx_strand_id
1 'polypeptide(L)'
;MSRRPMATLLAGMLAAVGLTTAPASAAAPKQPTCVPGDCFTVDVTLDRAPAVGQTAKLTVEVTPKQDIPDATTVIELPDTMRWAIPPAGLTRAAATIGRSPVDRATRTWRARGGEPIRYEGVVTAVAPGPASIRVQARDGRPGPASGGLAYVTVGTRSSVFGMPREGRGPRTERPAATATAGDTCVQGRVTYVRTDGSVGGVPMAEVDAFDLDPNGRLKLGWAETDASGGYQVCFPGTEEDGTGQDVTIEVSPVNAYWSVGFSDKPDDIYTDASALTPDVPAGTSATVIDYRSAGGHPMEGAFRLHSAAHDTWKAYTGWLDEPADDCWKPGEQNCRSVTLIWAPDKVLSRSYYCSGGNGTECLGRFQINLDASEHLEKMTVPHELGHFIMDYTYGAMPSDGTACGKHYMTTPMNSTLCAWKEGWADWVAVQTYGETHYRWATSGLDLESPRWYSEGWPTGAEAGRTEGRVAGVLIDLADSGTRDEKYWDLGSLGPEAIVDAFGKVAARDLDHFLSTLGAQHHDLTQGAMFQNAIHTDHVENLADRHPVRRPANVPLRTAFVTTPGKWHVVAAVTGPDGADVDLATTPNAGGDAVESSDWTATSTDFVAVQPGPATRDWYVNSVSSGTDYQEYAMEVTEAPAGNLEAGTPQEFPVAAGRLVEVRTTWIERGVPATLTVVPRNGQDLDLFVMAPDPAAWGLPRSAARRSASGGPNRSERVTISDPKVTGLYAVIVVRKAGDGDVLLTRV
;
A
#
# COMPACT_ATOMS: atom_id res chain seq x y z
N MET A 1 -54.49 -59.27 75.49
CA MET A 1 -54.39 -59.17 74.01
C MET A 1 -54.54 -57.71 73.63
N SER A 2 -53.47 -57.03 73.21
CA SER A 2 -53.60 -55.80 72.40
C SER A 2 -52.23 -55.43 71.83
N ARG A 3 -52.09 -55.47 70.51
CA ARG A 3 -50.90 -55.00 69.79
C ARG A 3 -51.18 -53.57 69.30
N ARG A 4 -50.31 -52.63 69.65
CA ARG A 4 -50.03 -51.40 68.87
C ARG A 4 -48.52 -51.38 68.61
N PRO A 5 -48.04 -51.14 67.38
CA PRO A 5 -46.64 -50.88 67.14
C PRO A 5 -46.32 -49.40 67.35
N MET A 6 -45.20 -49.15 68.01
CA MET A 6 -44.58 -47.84 68.24
C MET A 6 -43.66 -47.49 67.06
N ALA A 7 -43.63 -46.18 66.77
CA ALA A 7 -42.80 -45.52 65.79
C ALA A 7 -41.29 -45.61 66.11
N THR A 8 -40.45 -45.59 65.07
CA THR A 8 -39.01 -45.40 65.18
C THR A 8 -38.61 -44.21 64.30
N LEU A 9 -38.01 -43.20 64.94
CA LEU A 9 -37.41 -42.02 64.30
C LEU A 9 -36.14 -42.43 63.54
N LEU A 10 -36.04 -42.00 62.28
CA LEU A 10 -34.80 -41.97 61.50
C LEU A 10 -34.17 -40.58 61.59
N ALA A 11 -32.96 -40.50 62.13
CA ALA A 11 -32.09 -39.33 62.04
C ALA A 11 -31.38 -39.34 60.67
N GLY A 12 -31.62 -38.31 59.86
CA GLY A 12 -30.93 -38.08 58.59
C GLY A 12 -29.60 -37.38 58.80
N MET A 13 -28.53 -37.99 58.28
CA MET A 13 -27.22 -37.34 58.08
C MET A 13 -27.31 -36.34 56.91
N LEU A 14 -26.98 -35.08 57.17
CA LEU A 14 -26.64 -34.09 56.14
C LEU A 14 -25.22 -34.36 55.63
N ALA A 15 -25.10 -34.74 54.35
CA ALA A 15 -23.83 -34.73 53.63
C ALA A 15 -23.59 -33.31 53.08
N ALA A 16 -22.47 -32.70 53.47
CA ALA A 16 -22.00 -31.44 52.91
C ALA A 16 -21.46 -31.70 51.49
N VAL A 17 -22.16 -31.17 50.48
CA VAL A 17 -21.68 -31.12 49.10
C VAL A 17 -20.66 -29.99 48.99
N GLY A 18 -19.38 -30.33 48.90
CA GLY A 18 -18.33 -29.37 48.58
C GLY A 18 -18.47 -28.92 47.13
N LEU A 19 -18.90 -27.67 46.92
CA LEU A 19 -18.79 -26.97 45.65
C LEU A 19 -17.31 -26.74 45.37
N THR A 20 -16.72 -27.58 44.51
CA THR A 20 -15.43 -27.27 43.88
C THR A 20 -15.71 -26.22 42.82
N THR A 21 -15.16 -25.02 43.01
CA THR A 21 -15.13 -23.99 41.97
C THR A 21 -14.31 -24.54 40.80
N ALA A 22 -14.97 -24.74 39.65
CA ALA A 22 -14.26 -25.09 38.42
C ALA A 22 -13.17 -24.02 38.16
N PRO A 23 -11.93 -24.42 37.81
CA PRO A 23 -10.91 -23.45 37.46
C PRO A 23 -11.44 -22.56 36.34
N ALA A 24 -11.31 -21.24 36.51
CA ALA A 24 -11.67 -20.28 35.49
C ALA A 24 -11.03 -20.71 34.17
N SER A 25 -11.86 -20.93 33.14
CA SER A 25 -11.38 -21.25 31.79
C SER A 25 -10.40 -20.15 31.38
N ALA A 26 -9.14 -20.52 31.19
CA ALA A 26 -8.12 -19.59 30.76
C ALA A 26 -8.61 -18.94 29.45
N ALA A 27 -8.73 -17.61 29.45
CA ALA A 27 -9.12 -16.87 28.26
C ALA A 27 -8.25 -17.33 27.09
N ALA A 28 -8.88 -17.63 25.95
CA ALA A 28 -8.17 -18.06 24.75
C ALA A 28 -7.03 -17.06 24.46
N PRO A 29 -5.81 -17.54 24.15
CA PRO A 29 -4.69 -16.64 23.88
C PRO A 29 -5.08 -15.68 22.76
N LYS A 30 -4.99 -14.38 23.06
CA LYS A 30 -5.25 -13.30 22.10
C LYS A 30 -4.39 -13.58 20.86
N GLN A 31 -5.00 -13.59 19.68
CA GLN A 31 -4.24 -13.86 18.46
C GLN A 31 -3.13 -12.81 18.32
N PRO A 32 -1.90 -13.23 17.98
CA PRO A 32 -0.79 -12.31 17.75
C PRO A 32 -1.17 -11.30 16.65
N THR A 33 -0.96 -10.01 16.93
CA THR A 33 -1.25 -8.89 16.01
C THR A 33 -0.14 -8.66 14.99
N CYS A 34 1.07 -9.17 15.22
CA CYS A 34 2.18 -9.12 14.27
C CYS A 34 2.11 -10.26 13.22
N VAL A 35 2.54 -9.95 12.00
CA VAL A 35 2.71 -10.92 10.91
C VAL A 35 4.05 -11.66 11.08
N PRO A 36 4.14 -12.98 10.82
CA PRO A 36 5.42 -13.68 10.78
C PRO A 36 6.45 -12.93 9.92
N GLY A 37 7.63 -12.66 10.47
CA GLY A 37 8.70 -11.86 9.83
C GLY A 37 8.82 -10.42 10.35
N ASP A 38 7.77 -9.86 10.94
CA ASP A 38 7.78 -8.49 11.49
C ASP A 38 7.60 -8.44 13.02
N CYS A 39 7.62 -9.59 13.67
CA CYS A 39 7.37 -9.68 15.10
C CYS A 39 8.55 -9.24 15.99
N PHE A 40 9.73 -9.00 15.40
CA PHE A 40 10.95 -8.64 16.13
C PHE A 40 11.74 -7.55 15.40
N THR A 41 12.42 -6.69 16.16
CA THR A 41 13.58 -5.91 15.70
C THR A 41 14.85 -6.63 16.13
N VAL A 42 15.86 -6.71 15.25
CA VAL A 42 17.10 -7.46 15.50
C VAL A 42 18.32 -6.60 15.19
N ASP A 43 19.08 -6.23 16.22
CA ASP A 43 20.31 -5.45 16.11
C ASP A 43 21.54 -6.35 16.34
N VAL A 44 22.56 -6.22 15.48
CA VAL A 44 23.76 -7.06 15.51
C VAL A 44 25.00 -6.18 15.45
N THR A 45 25.85 -6.25 16.47
CA THR A 45 27.06 -5.42 16.55
C THR A 45 28.26 -6.22 17.00
N LEU A 46 29.42 -5.88 16.44
CA LEU A 46 30.72 -6.34 16.89
C LEU A 46 31.45 -5.16 17.53
N ASP A 47 32.16 -5.39 18.64
CA ASP A 47 32.95 -4.34 19.29
C ASP A 47 34.20 -3.94 18.49
N ARG A 48 34.72 -4.85 17.66
CA ARG A 48 35.81 -4.62 16.70
C ARG A 48 35.77 -5.66 15.57
N ALA A 49 36.45 -5.38 14.47
CA ALA A 49 36.72 -6.36 13.43
C ALA A 49 37.93 -7.24 13.82
N PRO A 50 37.78 -8.55 14.09
CA PRO A 50 38.90 -9.41 14.49
C PRO A 50 39.72 -9.89 13.29
N ALA A 51 41.05 -9.80 13.35
CA ALA A 51 41.95 -10.50 12.41
C ALA A 51 42.01 -11.99 12.68
N VAL A 52 42.54 -12.78 11.74
CA VAL A 52 42.72 -14.24 11.93
C VAL A 52 43.45 -14.52 13.26
N GLY A 53 42.83 -15.35 14.10
CA GLY A 53 43.30 -15.69 15.44
C GLY A 53 42.88 -14.73 16.56
N GLN A 54 42.34 -13.56 16.23
CA GLN A 54 41.79 -12.61 17.20
C GLN A 54 40.33 -12.90 17.51
N THR A 55 39.88 -12.38 18.65
CA THR A 55 38.49 -12.45 19.11
C THR A 55 37.79 -11.09 19.05
N ALA A 56 36.47 -11.10 18.88
CA ALA A 56 35.62 -9.92 19.03
C ALA A 56 34.36 -10.27 19.83
N LYS A 57 33.82 -9.31 20.57
CA LYS A 57 32.55 -9.44 21.27
C LYS A 57 31.43 -9.17 20.29
N LEU A 58 30.57 -10.17 20.09
CA LEU A 58 29.31 -10.02 19.36
C LEU A 58 28.20 -9.71 20.36
N THR A 59 27.48 -8.62 20.12
CA THR A 59 26.25 -8.25 20.83
C THR A 59 25.09 -8.33 19.87
N VAL A 60 24.08 -9.10 20.25
CA VAL A 60 22.81 -9.23 19.51
C VAL A 60 21.68 -8.78 20.41
N GLU A 61 20.86 -7.85 19.97
CA GLU A 61 19.65 -7.43 20.68
C GLU A 61 18.41 -7.81 19.85
N VAL A 62 17.47 -8.49 20.48
CA VAL A 62 16.21 -8.91 19.85
C VAL A 62 15.06 -8.32 20.64
N THR A 63 14.29 -7.44 20.00
CA THR A 63 13.16 -6.72 20.63
C THR A 63 11.85 -7.21 20.04
N PRO A 64 11.03 -7.97 20.78
CA PRO A 64 9.73 -8.43 20.31
C PRO A 64 8.75 -7.26 20.27
N LYS A 65 7.92 -7.15 19.22
CA LYS A 65 6.84 -6.15 19.19
C LYS A 65 5.63 -6.54 20.06
N GLN A 66 5.55 -7.79 20.45
CA GLN A 66 4.46 -8.35 21.27
C GLN A 66 4.90 -9.62 22.00
N ASP A 67 4.04 -10.15 22.87
CA ASP A 67 4.26 -11.42 23.56
C ASP A 67 4.23 -12.60 22.57
N ILE A 68 5.24 -13.46 22.65
CA ILE A 68 5.40 -14.65 21.79
C ILE A 68 5.84 -15.83 22.67
N PRO A 69 5.05 -16.91 22.78
CA PRO A 69 5.34 -17.99 23.73
C PRO A 69 6.62 -18.75 23.39
N ASP A 70 6.88 -18.95 22.09
CA ASP A 70 7.96 -19.80 21.58
C ASP A 70 8.79 -19.09 20.49
N ALA A 71 9.37 -17.94 20.84
CA ALA A 71 10.29 -17.24 19.95
C ALA A 71 11.61 -18.02 19.82
N THR A 72 12.16 -18.11 18.62
CA THR A 72 13.45 -18.75 18.35
C THR A 72 14.42 -17.73 17.76
N THR A 73 15.55 -17.54 18.44
CA THR A 73 16.67 -16.76 17.93
C THR A 73 17.75 -17.71 17.42
N VAL A 74 18.25 -17.46 16.21
CA VAL A 74 19.34 -18.20 15.55
C VAL A 74 20.44 -17.21 15.19
N ILE A 75 21.67 -17.47 15.61
CA ILE A 75 22.86 -16.70 15.23
C ILE A 75 23.80 -17.64 14.47
N GLU A 76 24.16 -17.27 13.25
CA GLU A 76 24.98 -18.08 12.34
C GLU A 76 26.25 -17.32 12.01
N LEU A 77 27.39 -17.96 12.30
CA LEU A 77 28.71 -17.47 11.90
C LEU A 77 29.14 -18.20 10.62
N PRO A 78 29.70 -17.50 9.63
CA PRO A 78 30.27 -18.12 8.43
C PRO A 78 31.52 -18.92 8.79
N ASP A 79 32.03 -19.73 7.88
CA ASP A 79 33.22 -20.56 8.08
C ASP A 79 34.53 -19.79 8.33
N THR A 80 34.58 -18.50 7.98
CA THR A 80 35.65 -17.57 8.35
C THR A 80 35.64 -17.18 9.83
N MET A 81 34.60 -17.54 10.58
CA MET A 81 34.44 -17.28 12.01
C MET A 81 33.93 -18.50 12.80
N ARG A 82 34.16 -18.52 14.11
CA ARG A 82 33.60 -19.52 15.01
C ARG A 82 33.32 -18.95 16.39
N TRP A 83 32.48 -19.63 17.17
CA TRP A 83 32.29 -19.30 18.56
C TRP A 83 33.52 -19.66 19.39
N ALA A 84 34.13 -18.65 20.02
CA ALA A 84 35.05 -18.83 21.13
C ALA A 84 34.26 -19.08 22.42
N ILE A 85 33.25 -18.24 22.64
CA ILE A 85 32.29 -18.34 23.75
C ILE A 85 30.91 -18.06 23.17
N PRO A 86 30.03 -19.07 22.99
CA PRO A 86 28.68 -18.82 22.51
C PRO A 86 27.88 -18.01 23.54
N PRO A 87 26.86 -17.24 23.13
CA PRO A 87 26.08 -16.46 24.07
C PRO A 87 25.39 -17.32 25.12
N ALA A 88 25.32 -16.82 26.35
CA ALA A 88 24.73 -17.57 27.46
C ALA A 88 23.26 -17.97 27.15
N GLY A 89 22.95 -19.25 27.38
CA GLY A 89 21.62 -19.80 27.14
C GLY A 89 21.32 -20.21 25.70
N LEU A 90 22.26 -20.07 24.76
CA LEU A 90 22.14 -20.61 23.40
C LEU A 90 22.83 -21.98 23.30
N THR A 91 22.21 -22.91 22.57
CA THR A 91 22.80 -24.18 22.19
C THR A 91 23.61 -24.01 20.90
N ARG A 92 24.90 -24.30 20.96
CA ARG A 92 25.80 -24.28 19.80
C ARG A 92 25.76 -25.62 19.06
N ALA A 93 25.71 -25.57 17.73
CA ALA A 93 25.86 -26.73 16.86
C ALA A 93 26.49 -26.32 15.52
N ALA A 94 27.25 -27.23 14.92
CA ALA A 94 27.61 -27.09 13.52
C ALA A 94 26.35 -27.26 12.66
N ALA A 95 26.19 -26.42 11.65
CA ALA A 95 25.07 -26.47 10.71
C ALA A 95 25.54 -26.11 9.29
N THR A 96 24.60 -26.08 8.36
CA THR A 96 24.83 -25.63 6.99
C THR A 96 23.71 -24.69 6.58
N ILE A 97 24.04 -23.70 5.75
CA ILE A 97 23.09 -22.88 5.00
C ILE A 97 23.37 -23.16 3.52
N GLY A 98 22.45 -23.87 2.85
CA GLY A 98 22.72 -24.41 1.52
C GLY A 98 23.88 -25.40 1.56
N ARG A 99 25.00 -25.07 0.89
CA ARG A 99 26.24 -25.87 0.90
C ARG A 99 27.32 -25.31 1.82
N SER A 100 27.11 -24.15 2.43
CA SER A 100 28.12 -23.47 3.24
C SER A 100 28.02 -23.91 4.70
N PRO A 101 29.11 -24.38 5.32
CA PRO A 101 29.13 -24.70 6.74
C PRO A 101 29.03 -23.41 7.58
N VAL A 102 28.28 -23.48 8.68
CA VAL A 102 28.13 -22.39 9.64
C VAL A 102 28.25 -22.88 11.08
N ASP A 103 28.75 -22.03 11.97
CA ASP A 103 28.77 -22.27 13.42
C ASP A 103 27.55 -21.59 14.06
N ARG A 104 26.50 -22.37 14.30
CA ARG A 104 25.17 -21.89 14.68
C ARG A 104 24.99 -21.92 16.20
N ALA A 105 24.40 -20.86 16.76
CA ALA A 105 23.91 -20.81 18.13
C ALA A 105 22.41 -20.50 18.13
N THR A 106 21.61 -21.33 18.81
CA THR A 106 20.14 -21.23 18.78
C THR A 106 19.55 -21.25 20.18
N ARG A 107 18.46 -20.50 20.40
CA ARG A 107 17.64 -20.60 21.62
C ARG A 107 16.17 -20.38 21.31
N THR A 108 15.31 -21.22 21.90
CA THR A 108 13.87 -20.95 22.00
C THR A 108 13.56 -20.35 23.38
N TRP A 109 12.72 -19.32 23.43
CA TRP A 109 12.41 -18.54 24.61
C TRP A 109 11.03 -17.89 24.52
N ARG A 110 10.46 -17.53 25.68
CA ARG A 110 9.23 -16.76 25.74
C ARG A 110 9.53 -15.27 25.65
N ALA A 111 9.08 -14.66 24.57
CA ALA A 111 9.24 -13.25 24.30
C ALA A 111 8.13 -12.41 24.90
N ARG A 112 8.51 -11.25 25.44
CA ARG A 112 7.60 -10.25 25.99
C ARG A 112 7.66 -9.00 25.13
N GLY A 113 6.50 -8.46 24.76
CA GLY A 113 6.42 -7.29 23.89
C GLY A 113 7.15 -6.09 24.50
N GLY A 114 8.00 -5.45 23.70
CA GLY A 114 8.80 -4.30 24.08
C GLY A 114 9.98 -4.58 25.01
N GLU A 115 10.21 -5.84 25.44
CA GLU A 115 11.31 -6.19 26.34
C GLU A 115 12.48 -6.77 25.53
N PRO A 116 13.55 -6.00 25.26
CA PRO A 116 14.69 -6.48 24.49
C PRO A 116 15.42 -7.60 25.22
N ILE A 117 15.80 -8.65 24.49
CA ILE A 117 16.76 -9.65 24.97
C ILE A 117 18.11 -9.43 24.30
N ARG A 118 19.12 -9.28 25.15
CA ARG A 118 20.51 -9.13 24.75
C ARG A 118 21.26 -10.45 24.87
N TYR A 119 21.91 -10.86 23.78
CA TYR A 119 22.83 -11.99 23.71
C TYR A 119 24.25 -11.46 23.51
N GLU A 120 25.17 -11.87 24.36
CA GLU A 120 26.59 -11.51 24.24
C GLU A 120 27.44 -12.77 24.12
N GLY A 121 28.24 -12.85 23.07
CA GLY A 121 29.19 -13.93 22.83
C GLY A 121 30.53 -13.41 22.35
N VAL A 122 31.51 -14.31 22.25
CA VAL A 122 32.84 -14.02 21.72
C VAL A 122 33.06 -14.88 20.49
N VAL A 123 33.36 -14.23 19.36
CA VAL A 123 33.69 -14.88 18.09
C VAL A 123 35.21 -14.85 17.89
N THR A 124 35.76 -15.86 17.23
CA THR A 124 37.15 -15.90 16.75
C THR A 124 37.14 -15.95 15.23
N ALA A 125 37.92 -15.06 14.60
CA ALA A 125 38.22 -15.15 13.18
C ALA A 125 39.20 -16.30 12.91
N VAL A 126 38.87 -17.21 11.99
CA VAL A 126 39.66 -18.43 11.74
C VAL A 126 40.24 -18.52 10.34
N ALA A 127 39.68 -17.78 9.38
CA ALA A 127 40.21 -17.68 8.03
C ALA A 127 40.04 -16.24 7.52
N PRO A 128 40.96 -15.75 6.67
CA PRO A 128 40.77 -14.45 6.04
C PRO A 128 39.64 -14.50 5.01
N GLY A 129 39.01 -13.37 4.76
CA GLY A 129 37.93 -13.22 3.79
C GLY A 129 36.73 -12.44 4.33
N PRO A 130 35.77 -12.11 3.46
CA PRO A 130 34.51 -11.52 3.87
C PRO A 130 33.75 -12.48 4.79
N ALA A 131 33.07 -11.92 5.78
CA ALA A 131 32.26 -12.65 6.75
C ALA A 131 30.96 -11.88 7.00
N SER A 132 29.83 -12.59 6.90
CA SER A 132 28.51 -12.09 7.27
C SER A 132 27.98 -12.86 8.48
N ILE A 133 27.84 -12.19 9.63
CA ILE A 133 27.18 -12.76 10.79
C ILE A 133 25.68 -12.56 10.61
N ARG A 134 24.92 -13.66 10.55
CA ARG A 134 23.47 -13.63 10.35
C ARG A 134 22.75 -13.91 11.65
N VAL A 135 21.79 -13.06 11.98
CA VAL A 135 20.87 -13.28 13.09
C VAL A 135 19.46 -13.34 12.56
N GLN A 136 18.69 -14.29 13.06
CA GLN A 136 17.27 -14.44 12.77
C GLN A 136 16.48 -14.61 14.07
N ALA A 137 15.37 -13.90 14.18
CA ALA A 137 14.36 -14.09 15.22
C ALA A 137 13.03 -14.46 14.54
N ARG A 138 12.42 -15.55 14.99
CA ARG A 138 11.13 -16.03 14.45
C ARG A 138 10.21 -16.48 15.56
N ASP A 139 8.92 -16.47 15.29
CA ASP A 139 7.95 -17.16 16.14
C ASP A 139 7.79 -18.62 15.68
N GLY A 140 6.92 -19.37 16.36
CA GLY A 140 6.62 -20.76 16.01
C GLY A 140 5.69 -20.93 14.81
N ARG A 141 5.19 -19.86 14.20
CA ARG A 141 4.30 -19.91 13.04
C ARG A 141 5.12 -20.09 11.75
N PRO A 142 4.56 -20.74 10.71
CA PRO A 142 5.18 -20.75 9.39
C PRO A 142 5.28 -19.33 8.82
N GLY A 143 6.45 -18.93 8.32
CA GLY A 143 6.65 -17.62 7.72
C GLY A 143 8.12 -17.17 7.74
N PRO A 144 8.41 -15.98 7.20
CA PRO A 144 9.75 -15.40 7.24
C PRO A 144 10.18 -15.05 8.67
N ALA A 145 11.50 -14.92 8.89
CA ALA A 145 12.08 -14.50 10.16
C ALA A 145 12.51 -13.03 10.08
N SER A 146 12.44 -12.30 11.19
CA SER A 146 13.06 -10.98 11.32
C SER A 146 14.57 -11.15 11.40
N GLY A 147 15.34 -10.40 10.60
CA GLY A 147 16.78 -10.62 10.43
C GLY A 147 17.63 -9.41 10.82
N GLY A 148 18.85 -9.68 11.28
CA GLY A 148 19.91 -8.68 11.43
C GLY A 148 21.23 -9.21 10.88
N LEU A 149 22.08 -8.32 10.37
CA LEU A 149 23.35 -8.67 9.72
C LEU A 149 24.49 -7.80 10.24
N ALA A 150 25.67 -8.40 10.41
CA ALA A 150 26.92 -7.66 10.58
C ALA A 150 27.95 -8.14 9.56
N TYR A 151 28.50 -7.20 8.78
CA TYR A 151 29.52 -7.45 7.79
C TYR A 151 30.90 -7.07 8.32
N VAL A 152 31.87 -7.96 8.10
CA VAL A 152 33.25 -7.75 8.50
C VAL A 152 34.15 -8.50 7.55
N THR A 153 35.29 -7.93 7.19
CA THR A 153 36.29 -8.64 6.42
C THR A 153 37.48 -8.94 7.27
N VAL A 154 37.69 -10.23 7.44
CA VAL A 154 38.76 -10.78 8.24
C VAL A 154 40.04 -10.72 7.41
N GLY A 155 41.01 -9.91 7.83
CA GLY A 155 42.35 -9.98 7.28
C GLY A 155 43.28 -10.84 8.12
N THR A 156 44.41 -11.24 7.54
CA THR A 156 45.41 -12.07 8.23
C THR A 156 46.10 -11.34 9.40
N ARG A 157 46.17 -10.01 9.35
CA ARG A 157 46.83 -9.17 10.38
C ARG A 157 45.95 -8.07 10.93
N SER A 158 45.06 -7.53 10.10
CA SER A 158 44.12 -6.46 10.42
C SER A 158 42.82 -6.71 9.68
N SER A 159 41.71 -6.41 10.33
CA SER A 159 40.37 -6.55 9.74
C SER A 159 39.66 -5.20 9.76
N VAL A 160 38.65 -5.07 8.92
CA VAL A 160 37.79 -3.87 8.85
C VAL A 160 36.34 -4.30 8.94
N PHE A 161 35.50 -3.43 9.50
CA PHE A 161 34.06 -3.58 9.34
C PHE A 161 33.68 -3.35 7.89
N GLY A 162 32.64 -4.06 7.43
CA GLY A 162 32.27 -4.08 6.03
C GLY A 162 33.26 -4.90 5.17
N MET A 163 33.30 -4.58 3.89
CA MET A 163 34.12 -5.26 2.89
C MET A 163 35.28 -4.38 2.43
N PRO A 164 36.49 -4.92 2.20
CA PRO A 164 37.63 -4.14 1.79
C PRO A 164 37.31 -3.50 0.44
N ARG A 165 37.53 -2.19 0.37
CA ARG A 165 37.61 -1.51 -0.92
C ARG A 165 38.90 -1.98 -1.58
N GLU A 166 38.80 -2.60 -2.75
CA GLU A 166 39.99 -2.84 -3.57
C GLU A 166 40.56 -1.47 -3.97
N GLY A 167 41.77 -1.17 -3.50
CA GLY A 167 42.44 0.07 -3.86
C GLY A 167 42.93 -0.02 -5.31
N ARG A 168 42.30 0.70 -6.22
CA ARG A 168 42.83 0.95 -7.57
C ARG A 168 43.27 2.40 -7.72
N GLY A 169 44.45 2.58 -8.32
CA GLY A 169 45.01 3.88 -8.66
C GLY A 169 44.33 4.49 -9.90
N PRO A 170 44.47 5.81 -10.09
CA PRO A 170 43.81 6.54 -11.17
C PRO A 170 44.33 6.07 -12.54
N ARG A 171 43.39 5.76 -13.44
CA ARG A 171 43.66 5.35 -14.81
C ARG A 171 43.92 6.56 -15.71
N THR A 172 44.83 6.38 -16.66
CA THR A 172 44.94 7.24 -17.85
C THR A 172 44.55 6.38 -19.05
N GLU A 173 43.37 6.61 -19.62
CA GLU A 173 42.88 5.82 -20.77
C GLU A 173 42.98 6.57 -22.09
N ARG A 174 43.33 5.80 -23.12
CA ARG A 174 43.38 6.16 -24.54
C ARG A 174 42.08 5.65 -25.18
N PRO A 175 41.46 6.38 -26.13
CA PRO A 175 40.14 6.03 -26.66
C PRO A 175 40.12 4.68 -27.39
N ALA A 176 38.99 3.97 -27.27
CA ALA A 176 38.70 2.69 -27.92
C ALA A 176 38.68 2.79 -29.45
N ALA A 177 39.08 1.71 -30.13
CA ALA A 177 39.00 1.58 -31.58
C ALA A 177 37.57 1.22 -32.02
N THR A 178 37.13 1.73 -33.18
CA THR A 178 35.82 1.41 -33.76
C THR A 178 35.89 0.05 -34.48
N ALA A 179 34.94 -0.84 -34.20
CA ALA A 179 34.97 -2.20 -34.74
C ALA A 179 34.76 -2.26 -36.26
N THR A 180 35.48 -3.15 -36.95
CA THR A 180 35.41 -3.40 -38.40
C THR A 180 34.99 -4.82 -38.76
N ALA A 181 34.60 -5.05 -40.02
CA ALA A 181 34.26 -6.40 -40.49
C ALA A 181 35.50 -7.30 -40.48
N GLY A 182 35.48 -8.37 -39.67
CA GLY A 182 36.63 -9.27 -39.43
C GLY A 182 37.19 -9.20 -38.00
N ASP A 183 36.66 -8.32 -37.17
CA ASP A 183 37.05 -8.19 -35.77
C ASP A 183 36.68 -9.40 -34.92
N THR A 184 37.44 -9.61 -33.85
CA THR A 184 37.12 -10.55 -32.78
C THR A 184 36.10 -9.92 -31.85
N CYS A 185 35.09 -10.70 -31.46
CA CYS A 185 34.13 -10.29 -30.45
C CYS A 185 34.11 -11.28 -29.29
N VAL A 186 34.03 -10.75 -28.08
CA VAL A 186 33.64 -11.51 -26.89
C VAL A 186 32.22 -11.12 -26.51
N GLN A 187 31.45 -12.09 -26.04
CA GLN A 187 30.10 -11.88 -25.56
C GLN A 187 29.91 -12.52 -24.20
N GLY A 188 28.88 -12.17 -23.47
CA GLY A 188 28.59 -12.81 -22.19
C GLY A 188 27.43 -12.16 -21.49
N ARG A 189 27.29 -12.49 -20.20
CA ARG A 189 26.31 -11.89 -19.32
C ARG A 189 26.95 -11.36 -18.04
N VAL A 190 26.52 -10.17 -17.63
CA VAL A 190 26.78 -9.61 -16.30
C VAL A 190 25.58 -9.96 -15.41
N THR A 191 25.82 -10.75 -14.37
CA THR A 191 24.75 -11.23 -13.48
C THR A 191 25.05 -10.97 -12.01
N TYR A 192 23.99 -10.88 -11.21
CA TYR A 192 24.04 -10.75 -9.76
C TYR A 192 23.00 -11.67 -9.10
N VAL A 193 23.16 -11.92 -7.80
CA VAL A 193 22.16 -12.68 -7.02
C VAL A 193 21.20 -11.68 -6.39
N ARG A 194 19.90 -11.87 -6.64
CA ARG A 194 18.81 -11.09 -6.05
C ARG A 194 18.60 -11.47 -4.59
N THR A 195 17.82 -10.67 -3.87
CA THR A 195 17.48 -10.90 -2.46
C THR A 195 16.72 -12.21 -2.22
N ASP A 196 15.96 -12.69 -3.21
CA ASP A 196 15.27 -13.98 -3.19
C ASP A 196 16.17 -15.18 -3.55
N GLY A 197 17.44 -14.94 -3.86
CA GLY A 197 18.42 -15.95 -4.26
C GLY A 197 18.38 -16.31 -5.76
N SER A 198 17.46 -15.74 -6.54
CA SER A 198 17.46 -15.88 -8.00
C SER A 198 18.61 -15.10 -8.63
N VAL A 199 19.01 -15.49 -9.84
CA VAL A 199 20.04 -14.77 -10.60
C VAL A 199 19.36 -13.78 -11.55
N GLY A 200 19.77 -12.51 -11.48
CA GLY A 200 19.36 -11.46 -12.40
C GLY A 200 20.50 -11.02 -13.31
N GLY A 201 20.16 -10.55 -14.51
CA GLY A 201 21.08 -9.77 -15.33
C GLY A 201 21.18 -8.34 -14.78
N VAL A 202 22.34 -7.71 -14.93
CA VAL A 202 22.52 -6.29 -14.60
C VAL A 202 22.29 -5.49 -15.86
N PRO A 203 21.18 -4.75 -15.99
CA PRO A 203 20.88 -3.97 -17.17
C PRO A 203 21.68 -2.68 -17.22
N MET A 204 22.04 -2.24 -18.43
CA MET A 204 22.70 -0.95 -18.68
C MET A 204 23.94 -0.71 -17.81
N ALA A 205 24.76 -1.75 -17.63
CA ALA A 205 26.07 -1.66 -16.99
C ALA A 205 27.15 -1.58 -18.08
N GLU A 206 28.18 -0.79 -17.82
CA GLU A 206 29.34 -0.68 -18.69
C GLU A 206 30.22 -1.93 -18.57
N VAL A 207 30.63 -2.48 -19.71
CA VAL A 207 31.55 -3.61 -19.83
C VAL A 207 32.71 -3.20 -20.72
N ASP A 208 33.88 -3.05 -20.12
CA ASP A 208 35.12 -2.74 -20.81
C ASP A 208 35.93 -4.01 -21.06
N ALA A 209 36.35 -4.26 -22.29
CA ALA A 209 37.30 -5.33 -22.61
C ALA A 209 38.74 -4.80 -22.58
N PHE A 210 39.61 -5.51 -21.89
CA PHE A 210 41.05 -5.22 -21.84
C PHE A 210 41.85 -6.43 -22.29
N ASP A 211 42.94 -6.13 -22.97
CA ASP A 211 44.07 -7.02 -23.17
C ASP A 211 45.05 -6.85 -21.99
N LEU A 212 45.51 -7.98 -21.44
CA LEU A 212 46.36 -8.04 -20.25
C LEU A 212 47.64 -8.83 -20.52
N ASP A 213 48.59 -8.14 -21.12
CA ASP A 213 49.94 -8.62 -21.37
C ASP A 213 50.90 -8.39 -20.18
N PRO A 214 52.05 -9.10 -20.14
CA PRO A 214 53.15 -8.78 -19.23
C PRO A 214 53.66 -7.33 -19.36
N ASN A 215 53.45 -6.71 -20.52
CA ASN A 215 53.95 -5.39 -20.87
C ASN A 215 52.96 -4.25 -20.59
N GLY A 216 51.71 -4.55 -20.22
CA GLY A 216 50.73 -3.53 -19.90
C GLY A 216 49.29 -4.00 -20.06
N ARG A 217 48.38 -3.07 -19.79
CA ARG A 217 46.93 -3.26 -19.93
C ARG A 217 46.43 -2.32 -21.01
N LEU A 218 45.79 -2.86 -22.06
CA LEU A 218 45.26 -2.09 -23.18
C LEU A 218 43.74 -2.22 -23.24
N LYS A 219 43.01 -1.09 -23.33
CA LYS A 219 41.56 -1.11 -23.55
C LYS A 219 41.26 -1.43 -25.01
N LEU A 220 40.53 -2.52 -25.23
CA LEU A 220 40.18 -3.02 -26.55
C LEU A 220 38.88 -2.41 -27.07
N GLY A 221 37.89 -2.30 -26.18
CA GLY A 221 36.57 -1.80 -26.52
C GLY A 221 35.67 -1.75 -25.28
N TRP A 222 34.43 -1.33 -25.48
CA TRP A 222 33.42 -1.31 -24.44
C TRP A 222 32.03 -1.62 -25.02
N ALA A 223 31.11 -2.04 -24.17
CA ALA A 223 29.70 -2.20 -24.48
C ALA A 223 28.84 -1.88 -23.24
N GLU A 224 27.55 -1.66 -23.46
CA GLU A 224 26.55 -1.59 -22.39
C GLU A 224 25.72 -2.89 -22.40
N THR A 225 25.36 -3.38 -21.22
CA THR A 225 24.53 -4.59 -21.11
C THR A 225 23.07 -4.34 -21.47
N ASP A 226 22.43 -5.32 -22.12
CA ASP A 226 20.99 -5.33 -22.38
C ASP A 226 20.17 -5.58 -21.09
N ALA A 227 18.83 -5.54 -21.21
CA ALA A 227 17.90 -5.76 -20.09
C ALA A 227 18.06 -7.13 -19.38
N SER A 228 18.70 -8.11 -20.01
CA SER A 228 19.01 -9.43 -19.46
C SER A 228 20.45 -9.57 -18.97
N GLY A 229 21.23 -8.48 -18.99
CA GLY A 229 22.65 -8.42 -18.66
C GLY A 229 23.57 -8.87 -19.79
N GLY A 230 23.07 -9.14 -20.99
CA GLY A 230 23.85 -9.59 -22.14
C GLY A 230 24.70 -8.48 -22.73
N TYR A 231 25.93 -8.78 -23.15
CA TYR A 231 26.82 -7.81 -23.81
C TYR A 231 27.62 -8.45 -24.95
N GLN A 232 28.14 -7.61 -25.85
CA GLN A 232 29.10 -7.99 -26.88
C GLN A 232 30.11 -6.86 -27.11
N VAL A 233 31.40 -7.13 -26.95
CA VAL A 233 32.49 -6.19 -27.23
C VAL A 233 33.32 -6.73 -28.40
N CYS A 234 33.55 -5.90 -29.43
CA CYS A 234 34.35 -6.27 -30.61
C CYS A 234 35.61 -5.41 -30.72
N PHE A 235 36.71 -6.01 -31.15
CA PHE A 235 38.04 -5.39 -31.25
C PHE A 235 38.94 -6.10 -32.26
N PRO A 236 40.07 -5.49 -32.68
CA PRO A 236 41.07 -6.16 -33.51
C PRO A 236 41.62 -7.43 -32.85
N GLY A 237 41.49 -8.57 -33.53
CA GLY A 237 41.68 -9.90 -32.94
C GLY A 237 43.12 -10.45 -32.89
N THR A 238 44.11 -9.67 -33.31
CA THR A 238 45.51 -10.13 -33.45
C THR A 238 46.46 -9.21 -32.70
N GLU A 239 47.33 -9.79 -31.88
CA GLU A 239 48.46 -9.12 -31.23
C GLU A 239 49.65 -8.92 -32.19
N GLU A 240 50.68 -8.16 -31.75
CA GLU A 240 51.87 -7.88 -32.57
C GLU A 240 52.70 -9.14 -32.89
N ASP A 241 52.62 -10.18 -32.07
CA ASP A 241 53.31 -11.47 -32.22
C ASP A 241 52.47 -12.54 -32.95
N GLY A 242 51.23 -12.21 -33.31
CA GLY A 242 50.32 -13.06 -34.06
C GLY A 242 49.50 -14.04 -33.21
N THR A 243 49.52 -13.93 -31.88
CA THR A 243 48.57 -14.61 -30.99
C THR A 243 47.24 -13.88 -30.91
N GLY A 244 46.24 -14.55 -30.32
CA GLY A 244 44.94 -13.94 -30.04
C GLY A 244 45.03 -13.05 -28.81
N GLN A 245 44.07 -12.14 -28.62
CA GLN A 245 44.08 -11.19 -27.50
C GLN A 245 43.88 -11.90 -26.14
N ASP A 246 44.63 -11.49 -25.11
CA ASP A 246 44.49 -11.96 -23.73
C ASP A 246 43.41 -11.18 -22.97
N VAL A 247 42.15 -11.60 -23.10
CA VAL A 247 40.99 -10.77 -22.73
C VAL A 247 40.56 -10.94 -21.27
N THR A 248 40.42 -9.82 -20.56
CA THR A 248 39.62 -9.70 -19.33
C THR A 248 38.53 -8.65 -19.54
N ILE A 249 37.33 -8.88 -19.02
CA ILE A 249 36.29 -7.86 -18.97
C ILE A 249 36.29 -7.17 -17.61
N GLU A 250 36.06 -5.88 -17.59
CA GLU A 250 35.76 -5.13 -16.38
C GLU A 250 34.35 -4.59 -16.45
N VAL A 251 33.62 -4.71 -15.36
CA VAL A 251 32.21 -4.32 -15.27
C VAL A 251 32.03 -3.18 -14.26
N SER A 252 31.19 -2.22 -14.61
CA SER A 252 30.90 -1.03 -13.79
C SER A 252 29.40 -0.72 -13.79
N PRO A 253 28.77 -0.43 -12.64
CA PRO A 253 27.36 -0.02 -12.54
C PRO A 253 27.20 1.47 -12.90
N VAL A 254 27.49 1.80 -14.16
CA VAL A 254 27.45 3.17 -14.70
C VAL A 254 26.87 3.14 -16.10
N ASN A 255 26.09 4.16 -16.42
CA ASN A 255 25.67 4.52 -17.77
C ASN A 255 25.44 6.04 -17.87
N ALA A 256 24.85 6.48 -18.99
CA ALA A 256 24.56 7.89 -19.24
C ALA A 256 23.52 8.52 -18.31
N TYR A 257 22.71 7.72 -17.62
CA TYR A 257 21.50 8.14 -16.88
C TYR A 257 21.64 7.98 -15.36
N TRP A 258 22.44 7.02 -14.88
CA TRP A 258 22.77 6.87 -13.47
C TRP A 258 24.10 6.12 -13.26
N SER A 259 24.63 6.23 -12.04
CA SER A 259 25.85 5.56 -11.60
C SER A 259 25.76 5.15 -10.15
N VAL A 260 26.39 4.02 -9.77
CA VAL A 260 26.55 3.62 -8.36
C VAL A 260 28.02 3.75 -7.94
N GLY A 261 28.28 4.64 -6.98
CA GLY A 261 29.61 4.92 -6.44
C GLY A 261 29.68 4.72 -4.93
N PHE A 262 30.89 4.64 -4.39
CA PHE A 262 31.14 4.45 -2.94
C PHE A 262 31.52 5.73 -2.19
N SER A 263 31.66 6.85 -2.92
CA SER A 263 31.81 8.19 -2.33
C SER A 263 31.18 9.25 -3.25
N ASP A 264 31.26 10.51 -2.80
CA ASP A 264 30.84 11.69 -3.55
C ASP A 264 31.75 12.07 -4.73
N LYS A 265 32.89 11.40 -4.88
CA LYS A 265 33.82 11.67 -5.97
C LYS A 265 33.36 10.99 -7.26
N PRO A 266 33.38 11.69 -8.40
CA PRO A 266 32.95 11.13 -9.68
C PRO A 266 33.68 9.84 -10.08
N ASP A 267 34.95 9.69 -9.70
CA ASP A 267 35.78 8.54 -10.06
C ASP A 267 35.66 7.36 -9.07
N ASP A 268 34.94 7.53 -7.95
CA ASP A 268 34.78 6.51 -6.90
C ASP A 268 33.63 5.54 -7.24
N ILE A 269 33.75 4.89 -8.39
CA ILE A 269 32.79 3.92 -8.94
C ILE A 269 33.23 2.48 -8.61
N TYR A 270 32.26 1.59 -8.41
CA TYR A 270 32.55 0.17 -8.30
C TYR A 270 33.03 -0.41 -9.62
N THR A 271 34.18 -1.09 -9.63
CA THR A 271 34.67 -1.87 -10.78
C THR A 271 35.07 -3.27 -10.31
N ASP A 272 34.87 -4.27 -11.14
CA ASP A 272 35.37 -5.62 -10.91
C ASP A 272 35.65 -6.31 -12.24
N ALA A 273 36.54 -7.30 -12.26
CA ALA A 273 37.03 -7.91 -13.49
C ALA A 273 36.81 -9.42 -13.54
N SER A 274 36.60 -9.95 -14.74
CA SER A 274 36.59 -11.41 -14.97
C SER A 274 37.99 -11.99 -14.81
N ALA A 275 38.04 -13.32 -14.69
CA ALA A 275 39.28 -14.04 -14.96
C ALA A 275 39.78 -13.76 -16.39
N LEU A 276 41.10 -13.86 -16.57
CA LEU A 276 41.76 -13.76 -17.87
C LEU A 276 41.32 -14.92 -18.78
N THR A 277 40.92 -14.61 -20.00
CA THR A 277 40.67 -15.58 -21.07
C THR A 277 41.79 -15.44 -22.10
N PRO A 278 42.79 -16.34 -22.08
CA PRO A 278 43.94 -16.18 -22.93
C PRO A 278 43.64 -16.50 -24.40
N ASP A 279 44.40 -15.89 -25.30
CA ASP A 279 44.46 -16.21 -26.73
C ASP A 279 43.08 -16.26 -27.41
N VAL A 280 42.25 -15.23 -27.23
CA VAL A 280 40.93 -15.18 -27.87
C VAL A 280 41.09 -15.21 -29.40
N PRO A 281 40.51 -16.22 -30.11
CA PRO A 281 40.81 -16.40 -31.53
C PRO A 281 40.44 -15.19 -32.39
N ALA A 282 41.30 -14.85 -33.35
CA ALA A 282 41.05 -13.78 -34.31
C ALA A 282 39.78 -14.04 -35.16
N GLY A 283 38.94 -13.01 -35.35
CA GLY A 283 37.77 -13.04 -36.24
C GLY A 283 36.62 -13.95 -35.79
N THR A 284 36.54 -14.30 -34.49
CA THR A 284 35.44 -15.09 -33.93
C THR A 284 34.53 -14.26 -33.04
N SER A 285 33.26 -14.68 -32.91
CA SER A 285 32.32 -14.19 -31.89
C SER A 285 31.88 -15.31 -30.92
N ALA A 286 32.57 -16.46 -30.95
CA ALA A 286 32.18 -17.64 -30.19
C ALA A 286 32.65 -17.61 -28.72
N THR A 287 33.56 -16.71 -28.37
CA THR A 287 34.13 -16.63 -27.02
C THR A 287 33.12 -16.02 -26.06
N VAL A 288 32.76 -16.76 -25.01
CA VAL A 288 31.82 -16.34 -23.98
C VAL A 288 32.58 -16.06 -22.68
N ILE A 289 32.48 -14.85 -22.15
CA ILE A 289 33.06 -14.44 -20.87
C ILE A 289 31.93 -13.92 -19.96
N ASP A 290 31.37 -14.80 -19.14
CA ASP A 290 30.35 -14.39 -18.18
C ASP A 290 30.98 -13.76 -16.93
N TYR A 291 30.37 -12.69 -16.43
CA TYR A 291 30.70 -12.12 -15.13
C TYR A 291 29.54 -12.35 -14.17
N ARG A 292 29.85 -12.82 -12.97
CA ARG A 292 28.92 -12.86 -11.85
C ARG A 292 29.59 -12.30 -10.61
N SER A 293 28.96 -11.32 -9.98
CA SER A 293 29.42 -10.79 -8.70
C SER A 293 29.48 -11.94 -7.68
N ALA A 294 30.61 -12.09 -6.99
CA ALA A 294 30.71 -13.06 -5.90
C ALA A 294 29.69 -12.73 -4.79
N GLY A 295 29.10 -13.76 -4.19
CA GLY A 295 28.13 -13.58 -3.11
C GLY A 295 28.78 -12.91 -1.91
N GLY A 296 28.17 -11.84 -1.42
CA GLY A 296 28.74 -11.00 -0.37
C GLY A 296 29.99 -10.27 -0.82
N HIS A 297 30.05 -9.80 -2.08
CA HIS A 297 31.01 -8.82 -2.59
C HIS A 297 30.31 -7.46 -2.73
N PRO A 298 30.97 -6.28 -2.55
CA PRO A 298 30.29 -4.99 -2.66
C PRO A 298 29.63 -4.75 -4.02
N MET A 299 30.22 -5.31 -5.07
CA MET A 299 29.65 -5.25 -6.42
C MET A 299 28.26 -5.87 -6.51
N GLU A 300 27.96 -6.91 -5.72
CA GLU A 300 26.62 -7.50 -5.68
C GLU A 300 25.58 -6.49 -5.18
N GLY A 301 25.91 -5.72 -4.13
CA GLY A 301 25.04 -4.66 -3.60
C GLY A 301 24.89 -3.52 -4.60
N ALA A 302 26.00 -3.08 -5.21
CA ALA A 302 25.97 -2.05 -6.24
C ALA A 302 25.10 -2.44 -7.44
N PHE A 303 25.17 -3.70 -7.90
CA PHE A 303 24.33 -4.23 -8.97
C PHE A 303 22.84 -4.33 -8.61
N ARG A 304 22.50 -4.61 -7.35
CA ARG A 304 21.10 -4.55 -6.90
C ARG A 304 20.55 -3.13 -6.98
N LEU A 305 21.31 -2.15 -6.50
CA LEU A 305 20.93 -0.73 -6.55
C LEU A 305 20.83 -0.21 -7.99
N HIS A 306 21.81 -0.57 -8.83
CA HIS A 306 21.82 -0.24 -10.25
C HIS A 306 20.60 -0.81 -10.99
N SER A 307 20.25 -2.06 -10.70
CA SER A 307 19.08 -2.71 -11.30
C SER A 307 17.78 -2.10 -10.80
N ALA A 308 17.68 -1.69 -9.53
CA ALA A 308 16.51 -0.98 -9.02
C ALA A 308 16.35 0.39 -9.70
N ALA A 309 17.45 1.11 -9.95
CA ALA A 309 17.42 2.36 -10.70
C ALA A 309 16.96 2.16 -12.15
N HIS A 310 17.42 1.09 -12.81
CA HIS A 310 16.90 0.71 -14.13
C HIS A 310 15.39 0.41 -14.10
N ASP A 311 14.90 -0.32 -13.11
CA ASP A 311 13.47 -0.65 -13.02
C ASP A 311 12.62 0.62 -12.92
N THR A 312 13.04 1.60 -12.11
CA THR A 312 12.39 2.92 -12.03
C THR A 312 12.53 3.70 -13.32
N TRP A 313 13.71 3.75 -13.93
CA TRP A 313 13.95 4.42 -15.21
C TRP A 313 13.03 3.89 -16.30
N LYS A 314 12.99 2.57 -16.45
CA LYS A 314 12.17 1.87 -17.45
C LYS A 314 10.68 2.11 -17.23
N ALA A 315 10.23 2.06 -15.97
CA ALA A 315 8.83 2.33 -15.64
C ALA A 315 8.47 3.79 -15.94
N TYR A 316 9.25 4.73 -15.42
CA TYR A 316 8.99 6.16 -15.57
C TYR A 316 9.06 6.64 -17.01
N THR A 317 10.08 6.24 -17.77
CA THR A 317 10.18 6.57 -19.20
C THR A 317 9.06 5.94 -20.03
N GLY A 318 8.59 4.75 -19.64
CA GLY A 318 7.40 4.15 -20.21
C GLY A 318 6.14 4.99 -19.98
N TRP A 319 6.05 5.75 -18.89
CA TRP A 319 4.90 6.62 -18.59
C TRP A 319 4.95 7.99 -19.29
N LEU A 320 6.10 8.40 -19.84
CA LEU A 320 6.24 9.70 -20.50
C LEU A 320 5.54 9.77 -21.87
N ASP A 321 5.08 8.63 -22.42
CA ASP A 321 4.48 8.48 -23.77
C ASP A 321 5.36 9.05 -24.90
N GLU A 322 6.67 9.12 -24.67
CA GLU A 322 7.68 9.67 -25.59
C GLU A 322 8.73 8.60 -25.92
N PRO A 323 8.40 7.59 -26.76
CA PRO A 323 9.24 6.41 -26.98
C PRO A 323 10.58 6.68 -27.67
N ALA A 324 10.86 7.93 -28.05
CA ALA A 324 12.12 8.35 -28.67
C ALA A 324 13.04 9.12 -27.70
N ASP A 325 12.62 9.32 -26.45
CA ASP A 325 13.39 10.04 -25.44
C ASP A 325 13.69 9.15 -24.23
N ASP A 326 14.96 8.76 -24.12
CA ASP A 326 15.46 7.92 -23.03
C ASP A 326 15.87 8.75 -21.79
N CYS A 327 15.76 10.09 -21.84
CA CYS A 327 16.05 10.93 -20.68
C CYS A 327 14.96 10.80 -19.61
N TRP A 328 15.35 10.96 -18.34
CA TRP A 328 14.40 11.14 -17.22
C TRP A 328 13.49 12.36 -17.37
N LYS A 329 13.74 13.23 -18.35
CA LYS A 329 12.92 14.40 -18.65
C LYS A 329 12.85 14.57 -20.17
N PRO A 330 11.66 14.51 -20.78
CA PRO A 330 11.52 14.63 -22.23
C PRO A 330 11.99 15.98 -22.78
N GLY A 331 12.49 15.96 -24.02
CA GLY A 331 12.93 17.11 -24.79
C GLY A 331 14.34 17.59 -24.49
N GLU A 332 15.11 16.90 -23.63
CA GLU A 332 16.47 17.31 -23.31
C GLU A 332 17.51 16.71 -24.29
N GLN A 333 18.35 17.58 -24.86
CA GLN A 333 19.44 17.14 -25.75
C GLN A 333 20.56 16.40 -25.02
N ASN A 334 20.71 16.63 -23.71
CA ASN A 334 21.71 15.99 -22.86
C ASN A 334 21.04 15.56 -21.56
N CYS A 335 20.76 14.27 -21.41
CA CYS A 335 20.17 13.73 -20.20
C CYS A 335 21.05 14.03 -18.98
N ARG A 336 20.41 14.34 -17.84
CA ARG A 336 21.11 14.42 -16.56
C ARG A 336 21.22 13.03 -15.94
N SER A 337 22.40 12.76 -15.38
CA SER A 337 22.67 11.54 -14.62
C SER A 337 22.48 11.76 -13.12
N VAL A 338 22.07 10.71 -12.41
CA VAL A 338 21.96 10.66 -10.94
C VAL A 338 23.00 9.70 -10.35
N THR A 339 23.67 10.12 -9.28
CA THR A 339 24.66 9.27 -8.60
C THR A 339 24.12 8.69 -7.30
N LEU A 340 24.06 7.36 -7.23
CA LEU A 340 23.74 6.62 -6.01
C LEU A 340 25.04 6.36 -5.24
N ILE A 341 25.20 7.03 -4.09
CA ILE A 341 26.36 6.91 -3.21
C ILE A 341 26.04 5.90 -2.11
N TRP A 342 26.60 4.70 -2.25
CA TRP A 342 26.39 3.57 -1.35
C TRP A 342 27.70 2.87 -1.05
N ALA A 343 27.89 2.45 0.21
CA ALA A 343 28.97 1.53 0.55
C ALA A 343 28.53 0.55 1.65
N PRO A 344 29.07 -0.68 1.68
CA PRO A 344 28.66 -1.71 2.65
C PRO A 344 29.00 -1.34 4.11
N ASP A 345 29.81 -0.30 4.32
CA ASP A 345 30.21 0.25 5.62
C ASP A 345 29.61 1.64 5.90
N LYS A 346 28.78 2.17 4.98
CA LYS A 346 28.18 3.49 5.11
C LYS A 346 26.94 3.40 6.00
N VAL A 347 27.03 3.96 7.20
CA VAL A 347 25.89 4.03 8.14
C VAL A 347 25.29 5.41 8.09
N LEU A 348 24.02 5.48 7.71
CA LEU A 348 23.22 6.71 7.74
C LEU A 348 22.05 6.54 8.71
N SER A 349 21.57 7.65 9.28
CA SER A 349 20.32 7.64 10.05
C SER A 349 19.09 7.47 9.15
N ARG A 350 19.23 7.83 7.87
CA ARG A 350 18.28 7.59 6.79
C ARG A 350 19.00 7.71 5.45
N SER A 351 18.44 7.08 4.43
CA SER A 351 18.74 7.40 3.04
C SER A 351 18.08 8.72 2.64
N TYR A 352 18.66 9.42 1.67
CA TYR A 352 18.13 10.71 1.21
C TYR A 352 18.66 11.16 -0.15
N TYR A 353 17.83 11.88 -0.89
CA TYR A 353 18.18 12.65 -2.06
C TYR A 353 18.77 14.04 -1.73
N CYS A 354 19.78 14.45 -2.52
CA CYS A 354 20.44 15.75 -2.44
C CYS A 354 20.01 16.68 -3.59
N SER A 355 19.24 17.73 -3.25
CA SER A 355 18.79 18.76 -4.20
C SER A 355 19.78 19.92 -4.42
N GLY A 356 20.97 19.88 -3.81
CA GLY A 356 22.04 20.86 -4.05
C GLY A 356 22.06 22.11 -3.13
N GLY A 357 21.68 21.98 -1.86
CA GLY A 357 21.78 23.06 -0.87
C GLY A 357 23.16 23.22 -0.22
N ASN A 358 23.45 24.41 0.35
CA ASN A 358 24.69 24.80 1.05
C ASN A 358 24.96 24.05 2.39
N GLY A 359 24.56 22.80 2.51
CA GLY A 359 24.83 21.95 3.67
C GLY A 359 26.14 21.18 3.52
N THR A 360 26.76 20.79 4.63
CA THR A 360 28.02 20.01 4.66
C THR A 360 27.85 18.54 4.25
N GLU A 361 26.63 18.07 4.04
CA GLU A 361 26.31 16.65 3.75
C GLU A 361 26.04 16.37 2.26
N CYS A 362 25.67 17.38 1.47
CA CYS A 362 25.42 17.25 0.03
C CYS A 362 26.45 18.07 -0.74
N LEU A 363 27.36 17.39 -1.45
CA LEU A 363 28.41 18.06 -2.24
C LEU A 363 27.99 18.33 -3.69
N GLY A 364 26.93 17.67 -4.16
CA GLY A 364 26.34 17.89 -5.48
C GLY A 364 24.82 17.79 -5.47
N ARG A 365 24.19 18.40 -6.48
CA ARG A 365 22.80 18.14 -6.87
C ARG A 365 22.75 16.82 -7.64
N PHE A 366 21.61 16.12 -7.62
CA PHE A 366 21.41 14.82 -8.28
C PHE A 366 22.25 13.69 -7.68
N GLN A 367 22.36 13.69 -6.34
CA GLN A 367 23.01 12.61 -5.59
C GLN A 367 22.00 11.95 -4.65
N ILE A 368 22.05 10.63 -4.53
CA ILE A 368 21.26 9.86 -3.56
C ILE A 368 22.23 9.19 -2.61
N ASN A 369 22.11 9.48 -1.31
CA ASN A 369 22.93 8.87 -0.28
C ASN A 369 22.16 7.72 0.35
N LEU A 370 22.71 6.50 0.25
CA LEU A 370 22.06 5.29 0.72
C LEU A 370 22.81 4.70 1.92
N ASP A 371 22.05 4.21 2.90
CA ASP A 371 22.59 3.38 3.99
C ASP A 371 23.08 2.02 3.45
N ALA A 372 24.02 1.40 4.15
CA ALA A 372 24.57 0.09 3.81
C ALA A 372 23.48 -0.97 3.61
N SER A 373 22.37 -0.92 4.36
CA SER A 373 21.28 -1.90 4.29
C SER A 373 20.40 -1.80 3.04
N GLU A 374 20.39 -0.67 2.34
CA GLU A 374 19.40 -0.35 1.28
C GLU A 374 19.50 -1.22 0.03
N HIS A 375 20.66 -1.84 -0.22
CA HIS A 375 20.79 -2.83 -1.29
C HIS A 375 19.92 -4.08 -1.09
N LEU A 376 19.24 -4.19 0.06
CA LEU A 376 18.27 -5.22 0.41
C LEU A 376 16.82 -4.71 0.38
N GLU A 377 16.63 -3.39 0.28
CA GLU A 377 15.33 -2.75 0.33
C GLU A 377 14.78 -2.54 -1.08
N LYS A 378 13.52 -2.91 -1.28
CA LYS A 378 12.92 -2.92 -2.62
C LYS A 378 12.64 -1.50 -3.12
N MET A 379 12.14 -0.62 -2.27
CA MET A 379 11.50 0.62 -2.69
C MET A 379 12.28 1.90 -2.38
N THR A 380 13.38 1.83 -1.60
CA THR A 380 14.16 3.03 -1.25
C THR A 380 14.79 3.69 -2.48
N VAL A 381 15.42 2.92 -3.38
CA VAL A 381 16.02 3.49 -4.60
C VAL A 381 14.96 4.17 -5.49
N PRO A 382 13.85 3.52 -5.86
CA PRO A 382 12.75 4.17 -6.57
C PRO A 382 12.18 5.41 -5.87
N HIS A 383 12.04 5.38 -4.54
CA HIS A 383 11.56 6.53 -3.77
C HIS A 383 12.50 7.74 -3.93
N GLU A 384 13.80 7.54 -3.69
CA GLU A 384 14.78 8.63 -3.81
C GLU A 384 14.93 9.10 -5.27
N LEU A 385 14.72 8.21 -6.24
CA LEU A 385 14.61 8.58 -7.64
C LEU A 385 13.36 9.41 -7.94
N GLY A 386 12.25 9.20 -7.23
CA GLY A 386 11.07 10.07 -7.27
C GLY A 386 11.40 11.52 -6.90
N HIS A 387 12.23 11.72 -5.87
CA HIS A 387 12.76 13.05 -5.52
C HIS A 387 13.67 13.63 -6.61
N PHE A 388 14.57 12.82 -7.17
CA PHE A 388 15.40 13.22 -8.30
C PHE A 388 14.56 13.65 -9.51
N ILE A 389 13.57 12.86 -9.89
CA ILE A 389 12.62 13.14 -10.98
C ILE A 389 11.91 14.47 -10.73
N MET A 390 11.44 14.72 -9.50
CA MET A 390 10.81 15.99 -9.14
C MET A 390 11.76 17.17 -9.29
N ASP A 391 12.95 17.09 -8.70
CA ASP A 391 13.94 18.15 -8.78
C ASP A 391 14.36 18.44 -10.24
N TYR A 392 14.55 17.39 -11.04
CA TYR A 392 14.94 17.52 -12.43
C TYR A 392 13.81 18.10 -13.31
N THR A 393 12.59 17.60 -13.16
CA THR A 393 11.41 18.06 -13.90
C THR A 393 11.12 19.52 -13.60
N TYR A 394 11.05 19.89 -12.32
CA TYR A 394 10.73 21.24 -11.88
C TYR A 394 11.91 22.22 -12.05
N GLY A 395 13.11 21.72 -12.31
CA GLY A 395 14.33 22.53 -12.39
C GLY A 395 14.89 22.94 -11.04
N ALA A 396 14.15 22.73 -9.95
CA ALA A 396 14.59 22.78 -8.56
C ALA A 396 13.62 22.00 -7.67
N MET A 397 14.14 21.34 -6.63
CA MET A 397 13.32 20.73 -5.60
C MET A 397 12.50 21.82 -4.87
N PRO A 398 11.17 21.67 -4.73
CA PRO A 398 10.36 22.62 -4.00
C PRO A 398 10.86 22.80 -2.55
N SER A 399 11.00 24.06 -2.16
CA SER A 399 11.46 24.49 -0.83
C SER A 399 10.34 25.25 -0.12
N ASP A 400 9.89 24.77 1.03
CA ASP A 400 9.01 25.49 1.97
C ASP A 400 9.78 26.23 3.08
N GLY A 401 11.11 26.10 3.13
CA GLY A 401 11.93 26.64 4.21
C GLY A 401 11.91 25.80 5.50
N THR A 402 11.19 24.67 5.51
CA THR A 402 11.20 23.65 6.56
C THR A 402 11.79 22.36 6.02
N ALA A 403 12.74 21.75 6.73
CA ALA A 403 13.22 20.44 6.29
C ALA A 403 12.06 19.43 6.38
N CYS A 404 11.66 18.82 5.26
CA CYS A 404 10.82 17.62 5.19
C CYS A 404 11.61 16.40 5.71
N GLY A 405 12.25 16.56 6.86
CA GLY A 405 13.38 15.75 7.25
C GLY A 405 12.97 14.47 7.96
N LYS A 406 11.85 13.82 7.63
CA LYS A 406 11.43 12.51 8.14
C LYS A 406 10.24 12.00 7.30
N HIS A 407 10.30 10.74 6.86
CA HIS A 407 9.16 10.01 6.33
C HIS A 407 8.14 9.74 7.42
N TYR A 408 6.89 10.07 7.12
CA TYR A 408 5.75 9.93 8.02
C TYR A 408 4.53 9.41 7.26
N MET A 409 4.59 8.16 6.79
CA MET A 409 3.53 7.52 5.99
C MET A 409 2.13 7.67 6.56
N THR A 410 1.99 7.60 7.88
CA THR A 410 0.70 7.63 8.58
C THR A 410 0.52 8.86 9.47
N THR A 411 1.50 9.76 9.54
CA THR A 411 1.46 10.90 10.46
C THR A 411 1.43 12.22 9.69
N PRO A 412 0.59 13.20 10.09
CA PRO A 412 0.59 14.51 9.46
C PRO A 412 1.94 15.22 9.58
N MET A 413 2.39 15.79 8.48
CA MET A 413 3.57 16.64 8.38
C MET A 413 3.23 18.10 8.69
N ASN A 414 4.28 18.90 8.85
CA ASN A 414 4.15 20.33 9.13
C ASN A 414 3.66 21.13 7.91
N SER A 415 3.69 20.58 6.69
CA SER A 415 3.21 21.23 5.47
C SER A 415 2.61 20.22 4.47
N THR A 416 1.65 20.68 3.66
CA THR A 416 1.12 19.94 2.51
C THR A 416 2.18 19.77 1.41
N LEU A 417 3.17 20.67 1.34
CA LEU A 417 4.29 20.53 0.41
C LEU A 417 5.15 19.32 0.74
N CYS A 418 5.48 19.08 2.01
CA CYS A 418 6.23 17.89 2.38
C CYS A 418 5.45 16.61 2.07
N ALA A 419 4.16 16.58 2.38
CA ALA A 419 3.30 15.44 2.04
C ALA A 419 3.22 15.20 0.53
N TRP A 420 3.20 16.26 -0.28
CA TRP A 420 3.27 16.17 -1.73
C TRP A 420 4.61 15.60 -2.24
N LYS A 421 5.73 16.12 -1.72
CA LYS A 421 7.07 15.67 -2.12
C LYS A 421 7.28 14.19 -1.82
N GLU A 422 7.01 13.80 -0.58
CA GLU A 422 7.21 12.43 -0.15
C GLU A 422 6.15 11.50 -0.75
N GLY A 423 4.88 11.92 -0.79
CA GLY A 423 3.80 11.12 -1.39
C GLY A 423 3.98 10.87 -2.89
N TRP A 424 4.56 11.83 -3.62
CA TRP A 424 5.00 11.61 -5.01
C TRP A 424 6.10 10.54 -5.10
N ALA A 425 7.13 10.65 -4.25
CA ALA A 425 8.23 9.69 -4.23
C ALA A 425 7.76 8.28 -3.82
N ASP A 426 6.83 8.19 -2.87
CA ASP A 426 6.17 6.94 -2.46
C ASP A 426 5.36 6.32 -3.60
N TRP A 427 4.57 7.13 -4.31
CA TRP A 427 3.84 6.69 -5.49
C TRP A 427 4.78 6.18 -6.59
N VAL A 428 5.85 6.92 -6.93
CA VAL A 428 6.84 6.45 -7.92
C VAL A 428 7.41 5.10 -7.51
N ALA A 429 7.72 4.91 -6.23
CA ALA A 429 8.31 3.68 -5.74
C ALA A 429 7.35 2.47 -5.84
N VAL A 430 6.11 2.66 -5.44
CA VAL A 430 5.07 1.63 -5.47
C VAL A 430 4.65 1.33 -6.92
N GLN A 431 4.45 2.37 -7.73
CA GLN A 431 4.05 2.27 -9.13
C GLN A 431 5.12 1.63 -10.01
N THR A 432 6.42 1.85 -9.73
CA THR A 432 7.54 1.17 -10.42
C THR A 432 7.36 -0.34 -10.47
N TYR A 433 6.79 -0.92 -9.41
CA TYR A 433 6.58 -2.36 -9.29
C TYR A 433 5.12 -2.80 -9.47
N GLY A 434 4.21 -1.86 -9.78
CA GLY A 434 2.78 -2.13 -9.93
C GLY A 434 2.14 -2.72 -8.66
N GLU A 435 2.62 -2.31 -7.49
CA GLU A 435 2.10 -2.74 -6.19
C GLU A 435 1.19 -1.68 -5.58
N THR A 436 0.68 -1.97 -4.38
CA THR A 436 -0.14 -1.06 -3.56
C THR A 436 0.53 -0.81 -2.21
N HIS A 437 1.53 -1.63 -1.88
CA HIS A 437 2.26 -1.61 -0.62
C HIS A 437 3.60 -0.92 -0.79
N TYR A 438 3.85 0.11 0.01
CA TYR A 438 5.21 0.58 0.22
C TYR A 438 5.98 -0.46 1.04
N ARG A 439 7.14 -0.93 0.56
CA ARG A 439 7.93 -1.99 1.21
C ARG A 439 9.32 -1.52 1.62
N TRP A 440 9.56 -1.54 2.93
CA TRP A 440 10.89 -1.48 3.54
C TRP A 440 11.34 -2.89 3.84
N ALA A 441 12.62 -3.24 3.63
CA ALA A 441 13.20 -4.55 3.97
C ALA A 441 12.20 -5.74 4.07
N THR A 442 11.74 -6.10 5.28
CA THR A 442 10.77 -7.18 5.54
C THR A 442 9.37 -6.71 5.98
N SER A 443 9.14 -5.41 6.04
CA SER A 443 7.85 -4.80 6.42
C SER A 443 7.19 -4.15 5.19
N GLY A 444 5.95 -3.72 5.36
CA GLY A 444 5.29 -2.93 4.34
C GLY A 444 4.04 -2.29 4.87
N LEU A 445 3.61 -1.24 4.20
CA LEU A 445 2.39 -0.51 4.47
C LEU A 445 1.59 -0.45 3.20
N ASP A 446 0.36 -0.93 3.26
CA ASP A 446 -0.60 -0.78 2.18
C ASP A 446 -1.07 0.68 2.12
N LEU A 447 -0.91 1.31 0.96
CA LEU A 447 -1.30 2.71 0.73
C LEU A 447 -2.73 2.85 0.20
N GLU A 448 -3.38 1.76 -0.23
CA GLU A 448 -4.77 1.75 -0.72
C GLU A 448 -5.78 1.28 0.35
N SER A 449 -5.43 0.32 1.22
CA SER A 449 -6.38 -0.09 2.28
C SER A 449 -6.79 0.98 3.32
N PRO A 450 -6.02 2.05 3.60
CA PRO A 450 -6.41 3.07 4.55
C PRO A 450 -7.67 3.81 4.10
N ARG A 451 -8.71 3.79 4.94
CA ARG A 451 -10.01 4.40 4.65
C ARG A 451 -10.40 5.41 5.74
N TRP A 452 -11.62 5.94 5.73
CA TRP A 452 -12.07 6.79 6.84
C TRP A 452 -12.01 6.00 8.16
N TYR A 453 -11.51 6.64 9.21
CA TYR A 453 -11.37 6.06 10.56
C TYR A 453 -10.41 4.87 10.67
N SER A 454 -9.56 4.60 9.67
CA SER A 454 -8.46 3.65 9.83
C SER A 454 -7.59 4.05 11.02
N GLU A 455 -7.35 3.10 11.93
CA GLU A 455 -6.55 3.34 13.13
C GLU A 455 -5.14 3.82 12.75
N GLY A 456 -4.70 4.90 13.37
CA GLY A 456 -3.38 5.49 13.11
C GLY A 456 -3.30 6.34 11.84
N TRP A 457 -4.39 6.52 11.09
CA TRP A 457 -4.43 7.37 9.90
C TRP A 457 -5.28 8.64 10.14
N PRO A 458 -4.76 9.83 9.81
CA PRO A 458 -5.54 11.06 9.88
C PRO A 458 -6.63 11.11 8.81
N THR A 459 -7.56 12.04 9.00
CA THR A 459 -8.65 12.38 8.06
C THR A 459 -8.77 13.90 7.90
N GLY A 460 -9.46 14.35 6.86
CA GLY A 460 -9.65 15.75 6.52
C GLY A 460 -8.33 16.48 6.20
N ALA A 461 -8.23 17.75 6.61
CA ALA A 461 -7.06 18.58 6.32
C ALA A 461 -5.72 17.99 6.82
N GLU A 462 -5.74 17.15 7.86
CA GLU A 462 -4.54 16.46 8.34
C GLU A 462 -4.10 15.35 7.38
N ALA A 463 -5.04 14.66 6.71
CA ALA A 463 -4.73 13.64 5.72
C ALA A 463 -4.04 14.24 4.48
N GLY A 464 -4.43 15.46 4.07
CA GLY A 464 -3.70 16.21 3.02
C GLY A 464 -2.27 16.58 3.39
N ARG A 465 -1.88 16.41 4.66
CA ARG A 465 -0.51 16.58 5.17
C ARG A 465 0.19 15.24 5.43
N THR A 466 -0.35 14.11 4.98
CA THR A 466 0.23 12.78 5.19
C THR A 466 0.66 12.17 3.86
N GLU A 467 1.96 11.87 3.72
CA GLU A 467 2.56 11.37 2.46
C GLU A 467 1.85 10.11 1.94
N GLY A 468 1.51 9.15 2.82
CA GLY A 468 0.83 7.92 2.41
C GLY A 468 -0.58 8.15 1.88
N ARG A 469 -1.29 9.18 2.35
CA ARG A 469 -2.62 9.58 1.82
C ARG A 469 -2.50 10.25 0.46
N VAL A 470 -1.46 11.07 0.28
CA VAL A 470 -1.17 11.69 -1.01
C VAL A 470 -0.77 10.62 -2.03
N ALA A 471 0.08 9.68 -1.64
CA ALA A 471 0.46 8.54 -2.47
C ALA A 471 -0.75 7.70 -2.84
N GLY A 472 -1.63 7.38 -1.89
CA GLY A 472 -2.91 6.70 -2.14
C GLY A 472 -3.74 7.40 -3.22
N VAL A 473 -3.93 8.72 -3.13
CA VAL A 473 -4.64 9.47 -4.20
C VAL A 473 -4.00 9.29 -5.57
N LEU A 474 -2.66 9.29 -5.65
CA LEU A 474 -1.96 9.09 -6.92
C LEU A 474 -2.09 7.65 -7.43
N ILE A 475 -2.20 6.66 -6.52
CA ILE A 475 -2.47 5.27 -6.89
C ILE A 475 -3.89 5.17 -7.47
N ASP A 476 -4.93 5.62 -6.76
CA ASP A 476 -6.34 5.59 -7.23
C ASP A 476 -6.50 6.24 -8.61
N LEU A 477 -5.75 7.31 -8.89
CA LEU A 477 -5.81 7.98 -10.18
C LEU A 477 -5.04 7.25 -11.28
N ALA A 478 -3.99 6.51 -10.94
CA ALA A 478 -3.09 5.86 -11.90
C ALA A 478 -3.47 4.41 -12.20
N ASP A 479 -4.01 3.69 -11.23
CA ASP A 479 -4.24 2.26 -11.34
C ASP A 479 -5.54 1.96 -12.11
N SER A 480 -5.62 0.79 -12.74
CA SER A 480 -6.78 0.42 -13.54
C SER A 480 -7.57 -0.69 -12.85
N GLY A 481 -8.65 -0.31 -12.18
CA GLY A 481 -9.65 -1.22 -11.60
C GLY A 481 -9.66 -1.19 -10.08
N THR A 482 -10.67 -1.84 -9.48
CA THR A 482 -10.93 -1.79 -8.03
C THR A 482 -9.90 -2.59 -7.22
N ARG A 483 -8.63 -2.19 -7.20
CA ARG A 483 -7.65 -2.75 -6.28
C ARG A 483 -8.04 -2.26 -4.89
N ASP A 484 -8.67 -3.17 -4.14
CA ASP A 484 -8.99 -3.04 -2.72
C ASP A 484 -9.98 -1.93 -2.28
N GLU A 485 -10.43 -1.05 -3.18
CA GLU A 485 -11.36 0.04 -2.88
C GLU A 485 -12.68 -0.01 -3.68
N LYS A 486 -13.81 0.16 -2.99
CA LYS A 486 -15.14 -0.18 -3.54
C LYS A 486 -15.97 1.01 -4.01
N TYR A 487 -15.81 2.17 -3.39
CA TYR A 487 -16.86 3.21 -3.43
C TYR A 487 -16.50 4.42 -4.28
N TRP A 488 -15.28 4.94 -4.15
CA TRP A 488 -14.89 6.23 -4.73
C TRP A 488 -13.63 6.18 -5.60
N ASP A 489 -13.04 5.01 -5.79
CA ASP A 489 -12.22 4.69 -6.96
C ASP A 489 -13.16 4.57 -8.18
N LEU A 490 -13.34 5.69 -8.88
CA LEU A 490 -14.33 5.84 -9.96
C LEU A 490 -13.77 5.52 -11.35
N GLY A 491 -12.48 5.24 -11.47
CA GLY A 491 -11.81 5.00 -12.74
C GLY A 491 -10.34 5.39 -12.74
N SER A 492 -9.71 5.32 -13.90
CA SER A 492 -8.27 5.49 -14.05
C SER A 492 -7.92 6.55 -15.07
N LEU A 493 -6.89 7.35 -14.79
CA LEU A 493 -6.19 8.17 -15.76
C LEU A 493 -4.99 7.43 -16.38
N GLY A 494 -4.49 6.38 -15.72
CA GLY A 494 -3.21 5.75 -16.04
C GLY A 494 -2.02 6.55 -15.47
N PRO A 495 -0.88 5.89 -15.19
CA PRO A 495 0.33 6.57 -14.74
C PRO A 495 0.84 7.59 -15.77
N GLU A 496 0.56 7.40 -17.06
CA GLU A 496 0.96 8.31 -18.14
C GLU A 496 0.35 9.70 -17.95
N ALA A 497 -0.95 9.77 -17.68
CA ALA A 497 -1.65 11.04 -17.47
C ALA A 497 -1.21 11.75 -16.18
N ILE A 498 -0.83 10.98 -15.14
CA ILE A 498 -0.26 11.53 -13.90
C ILE A 498 1.09 12.18 -14.16
N VAL A 499 1.98 11.51 -14.89
CA VAL A 499 3.30 12.05 -15.24
C VAL A 499 3.19 13.24 -16.20
N ASP A 500 2.29 13.21 -17.19
CA ASP A 500 2.02 14.35 -18.08
C ASP A 500 1.53 15.57 -17.29
N ALA A 501 0.60 15.38 -16.34
CA ALA A 501 0.14 16.45 -15.45
C ALA A 501 1.27 16.99 -14.57
N PHE A 502 2.08 16.09 -14.00
CA PHE A 502 3.23 16.43 -13.17
C PHE A 502 4.23 17.31 -13.94
N GLY A 503 4.51 17.01 -15.21
CA GLY A 503 5.42 17.78 -16.05
C GLY A 503 4.95 19.21 -16.37
N LYS A 504 3.66 19.52 -16.22
CA LYS A 504 3.09 20.83 -16.61
C LYS A 504 3.32 21.94 -15.59
N VAL A 505 3.46 21.61 -14.31
CA VAL A 505 3.63 22.61 -13.25
C VAL A 505 4.53 22.10 -12.14
N ALA A 506 5.33 23.00 -11.57
CA ALA A 506 5.96 22.76 -10.27
C ALA A 506 4.90 22.85 -9.16
N ALA A 507 4.17 21.76 -8.92
CA ALA A 507 3.10 21.70 -7.93
C ALA A 507 3.67 21.91 -6.52
N ARG A 508 2.91 22.61 -5.68
CA ARG A 508 3.31 22.98 -4.31
C ARG A 508 2.59 22.16 -3.23
N ASP A 509 1.59 21.42 -3.64
CA ASP A 509 0.73 20.54 -2.85
C ASP A 509 -0.09 19.69 -3.83
N LEU A 510 -0.82 18.72 -3.30
CA LEU A 510 -1.69 17.84 -4.08
C LEU A 510 -2.81 18.63 -4.79
N ASP A 511 -3.44 19.60 -4.13
CA ASP A 511 -4.53 20.40 -4.73
C ASP A 511 -4.04 21.16 -5.98
N HIS A 512 -2.85 21.77 -5.92
CA HIS A 512 -2.24 22.46 -7.07
C HIS A 512 -1.93 21.49 -8.21
N PHE A 513 -1.42 20.29 -7.91
CA PHE A 513 -1.24 19.24 -8.90
C PHE A 513 -2.57 18.85 -9.56
N LEU A 514 -3.60 18.52 -8.78
CA LEU A 514 -4.90 18.10 -9.29
C LEU A 514 -5.58 19.20 -10.12
N SER A 515 -5.33 20.48 -9.82
CA SER A 515 -5.84 21.60 -10.64
C SER A 515 -5.28 21.65 -12.07
N THR A 516 -4.20 20.92 -12.35
CA THR A 516 -3.64 20.77 -13.70
C THR A 516 -4.25 19.63 -14.50
N LEU A 517 -4.94 18.71 -13.80
CA LEU A 517 -5.77 17.73 -14.46
C LEU A 517 -6.95 18.48 -15.09
N GLY A 518 -7.26 18.16 -16.35
CA GLY A 518 -8.33 18.85 -17.07
C GLY A 518 -9.68 18.73 -16.35
N ALA A 519 -10.54 19.74 -16.50
CA ALA A 519 -11.83 19.82 -15.80
C ALA A 519 -12.74 18.58 -15.99
N GLN A 520 -12.54 17.84 -17.08
CA GLN A 520 -13.23 16.56 -17.31
C GLN A 520 -12.91 15.47 -16.28
N HIS A 521 -11.83 15.60 -15.51
CA HIS A 521 -11.39 14.65 -14.49
C HIS A 521 -11.79 15.07 -13.07
N HIS A 522 -12.50 16.20 -12.92
CA HIS A 522 -12.86 16.75 -11.61
C HIS A 522 -13.52 15.72 -10.69
N ASP A 523 -14.55 15.02 -11.16
CA ASP A 523 -15.28 14.04 -10.35
C ASP A 523 -14.40 12.86 -9.92
N LEU A 524 -13.48 12.43 -10.80
CA LEU A 524 -12.51 11.38 -10.48
C LEU A 524 -11.52 11.86 -9.40
N THR A 525 -10.97 13.07 -9.54
CA THR A 525 -10.03 13.63 -8.55
C THR A 525 -10.69 13.84 -7.19
N GLN A 526 -11.93 14.32 -7.16
CA GLN A 526 -12.69 14.49 -5.92
C GLN A 526 -13.01 13.12 -5.27
N GLY A 527 -13.34 12.12 -6.09
CA GLY A 527 -13.51 10.74 -5.64
C GLY A 527 -12.27 10.19 -4.96
N ALA A 528 -11.10 10.25 -5.62
CA ALA A 528 -9.83 9.77 -5.08
C ALA A 528 -9.44 10.52 -3.78
N MET A 529 -9.59 11.85 -3.74
CA MET A 529 -9.32 12.63 -2.52
C MET A 529 -10.24 12.25 -1.36
N PHE A 530 -11.51 11.99 -1.65
CA PHE A 530 -12.48 11.58 -0.62
C PHE A 530 -12.24 10.14 -0.16
N GLN A 531 -11.91 9.23 -1.08
CA GLN A 531 -11.53 7.84 -0.81
C GLN A 531 -10.37 7.77 0.19
N ASN A 532 -9.33 8.56 -0.08
CA ASN A 532 -8.16 8.73 0.77
C ASN A 532 -8.37 9.66 1.98
N ALA A 533 -9.62 10.00 2.30
CA ALA A 533 -10.03 10.77 3.46
C ALA A 533 -9.38 12.17 3.59
N ILE A 534 -8.97 12.81 2.48
CA ILE A 534 -8.36 14.14 2.46
C ILE A 534 -9.43 15.25 2.47
N HIS A 535 -10.47 15.13 1.65
CA HIS A 535 -11.57 16.10 1.57
C HIS A 535 -12.83 15.58 2.26
N THR A 536 -13.55 16.44 2.97
CA THR A 536 -14.75 16.07 3.76
C THR A 536 -16.05 16.58 3.16
N ASP A 537 -15.99 17.27 2.03
CA ASP A 537 -17.11 17.99 1.41
C ASP A 537 -17.62 17.33 0.12
N HIS A 538 -17.27 16.07 -0.12
CA HIS A 538 -17.73 15.32 -1.29
C HIS A 538 -19.25 15.17 -1.31
N VAL A 539 -19.85 15.56 -2.44
CA VAL A 539 -21.28 15.47 -2.68
C VAL A 539 -21.58 14.55 -3.86
N GLU A 540 -22.42 13.55 -3.65
CA GLU A 540 -22.87 12.65 -4.71
C GLU A 540 -24.34 12.85 -5.05
N ASN A 541 -24.67 12.97 -6.32
CA ASN A 541 -26.05 13.08 -6.76
C ASN A 541 -26.71 11.70 -6.87
N LEU A 542 -27.83 11.51 -6.18
CA LEU A 542 -28.72 10.37 -6.32
C LEU A 542 -29.62 10.59 -7.53
N ALA A 543 -29.62 9.62 -8.44
CA ALA A 543 -30.57 9.59 -9.55
C ALA A 543 -31.89 8.94 -9.12
N ASP A 544 -33.00 9.46 -9.64
CA ASP A 544 -34.32 8.88 -9.43
C ASP A 544 -34.29 7.40 -9.80
N ARG A 545 -34.69 6.58 -8.84
CA ARG A 545 -34.77 5.14 -8.99
C ARG A 545 -33.45 4.37 -9.18
N HIS A 546 -32.33 4.94 -8.77
CA HIS A 546 -31.01 4.29 -8.87
C HIS A 546 -30.41 4.13 -7.47
N PRO A 547 -30.49 2.93 -6.87
CA PRO A 547 -29.93 2.68 -5.55
C PRO A 547 -28.39 2.75 -5.59
N VAL A 548 -27.78 3.33 -4.57
CA VAL A 548 -26.33 3.35 -4.35
C VAL A 548 -25.98 2.64 -3.05
N ARG A 549 -24.77 2.08 -2.96
CA ARG A 549 -24.25 1.47 -1.73
C ARG A 549 -23.10 2.28 -1.18
N ARG A 550 -23.16 2.64 0.10
CA ARG A 550 -22.17 3.50 0.76
C ARG A 550 -21.94 3.05 2.20
N PRO A 551 -20.78 3.33 2.78
CA PRO A 551 -20.55 3.13 4.21
C PRO A 551 -21.20 4.27 5.01
N ALA A 552 -21.73 3.97 6.19
CA ALA A 552 -22.24 4.94 7.15
C ALA A 552 -21.11 5.63 7.92
N ASN A 553 -21.44 6.74 8.58
CA ASN A 553 -20.56 7.58 9.40
C ASN A 553 -19.42 8.26 8.65
N VAL A 554 -19.19 8.01 7.36
CA VAL A 554 -18.25 8.82 6.56
C VAL A 554 -18.87 10.21 6.32
N PRO A 555 -18.07 11.29 6.15
CA PRO A 555 -18.58 12.62 5.87
C PRO A 555 -19.06 12.77 4.40
N LEU A 556 -19.68 11.73 3.85
CA LEU A 556 -20.30 11.77 2.53
C LEU A 556 -21.63 12.51 2.64
N ARG A 557 -21.86 13.42 1.69
CA ARG A 557 -23.16 14.04 1.49
C ARG A 557 -23.76 13.48 0.20
N THR A 558 -24.88 12.78 0.28
CA THR A 558 -25.62 12.42 -0.95
C THR A 558 -26.72 13.44 -1.18
N ALA A 559 -27.10 13.72 -2.42
CA ALA A 559 -28.02 14.81 -2.69
C ALA A 559 -28.95 14.49 -3.85
N PHE A 560 -30.12 15.11 -3.89
CA PHE A 560 -31.04 14.98 -5.01
C PHE A 560 -31.82 16.26 -5.24
N VAL A 561 -32.27 16.45 -6.48
CA VAL A 561 -33.05 17.61 -6.90
C VAL A 561 -34.52 17.21 -7.04
N THR A 562 -35.43 18.00 -6.46
CA THR A 562 -36.87 17.74 -6.58
C THR A 562 -37.45 18.33 -7.87
N THR A 563 -38.49 17.67 -8.37
CA THR A 563 -39.38 18.23 -9.38
C THR A 563 -40.55 18.96 -8.71
N PRO A 564 -40.85 20.22 -9.09
CA PRO A 564 -41.95 20.98 -8.51
C PRO A 564 -43.28 20.23 -8.55
N GLY A 565 -44.06 20.33 -7.47
CA GLY A 565 -45.39 19.73 -7.38
C GLY A 565 -45.43 18.20 -7.24
N LYS A 566 -44.28 17.54 -7.02
CA LYS A 566 -44.20 16.09 -6.81
C LYS A 566 -43.67 15.73 -5.43
N TRP A 567 -44.07 14.55 -4.97
CA TRP A 567 -43.48 13.93 -3.79
C TRP A 567 -42.18 13.22 -4.16
N HIS A 568 -41.20 13.28 -3.26
CA HIS A 568 -39.97 12.50 -3.32
C HIS A 568 -39.79 11.74 -2.02
N VAL A 569 -39.24 10.54 -2.11
CA VAL A 569 -38.88 9.74 -0.92
C VAL A 569 -37.43 9.33 -1.08
N VAL A 570 -36.61 9.70 -0.10
CA VAL A 570 -35.26 9.16 0.05
C VAL A 570 -35.29 8.13 1.16
N ALA A 571 -34.70 6.97 0.90
CA ALA A 571 -34.72 5.82 1.80
C ALA A 571 -33.31 5.24 1.96
N ALA A 572 -32.99 4.76 3.15
CA ALA A 572 -31.74 4.07 3.48
C ALA A 572 -32.02 2.79 4.28
N VAL A 573 -31.24 1.75 4.03
CA VAL A 573 -31.35 0.47 4.76
C VAL A 573 -30.03 -0.30 4.70
N THR A 574 -29.73 -1.10 5.72
CA THR A 574 -28.59 -2.01 5.71
C THR A 574 -28.96 -3.42 5.24
N GLY A 575 -27.94 -4.28 5.08
CA GLY A 575 -28.18 -5.70 4.83
C GLY A 575 -28.77 -6.40 6.07
N PRO A 576 -29.33 -7.62 5.93
CA PRO A 576 -29.97 -8.35 7.03
C PRO A 576 -29.12 -8.54 8.29
N ASP A 577 -27.79 -8.59 8.12
CA ASP A 577 -26.81 -8.80 9.18
C ASP A 577 -26.11 -7.50 9.64
N GLY A 578 -26.53 -6.34 9.11
CA GLY A 578 -25.92 -5.04 9.41
C GLY A 578 -26.40 -4.44 10.74
N ALA A 579 -25.71 -3.42 11.21
CA ALA A 579 -26.26 -2.49 12.19
C ALA A 579 -27.36 -1.62 11.55
N ASP A 580 -28.22 -1.05 12.38
CA ASP A 580 -29.21 -0.07 11.95
C ASP A 580 -28.55 1.22 11.44
N VAL A 581 -29.26 1.95 10.57
CA VAL A 581 -28.80 3.23 10.00
C VAL A 581 -29.88 4.30 10.09
N ASP A 582 -29.51 5.46 10.61
CA ASP A 582 -30.41 6.61 10.67
C ASP A 582 -30.20 7.49 9.43
N LEU A 583 -31.30 8.00 8.88
CA LEU A 583 -31.30 8.91 7.74
C LEU A 583 -31.67 10.32 8.17
N ALA A 584 -30.82 11.29 7.85
CA ALA A 584 -31.16 12.70 7.97
C ALA A 584 -31.16 13.37 6.59
N THR A 585 -32.18 14.16 6.30
CA THR A 585 -32.29 14.96 5.07
C THR A 585 -32.45 16.44 5.42
N THR A 586 -31.77 17.31 4.69
CA THR A 586 -31.76 18.76 4.93
C THR A 586 -31.87 19.53 3.60
N PRO A 587 -32.61 20.66 3.53
CA PRO A 587 -32.58 21.53 2.36
C PRO A 587 -31.20 22.17 2.20
N ASN A 588 -30.66 22.17 0.99
CA ASN A 588 -29.34 22.76 0.73
C ASN A 588 -29.30 24.27 0.95
N ALA A 589 -30.44 24.95 0.81
CA ALA A 589 -30.57 26.39 1.11
C ALA A 589 -30.48 26.73 2.61
N GLY A 590 -30.32 25.72 3.47
CA GLY A 590 -30.34 25.84 4.93
C GLY A 590 -31.72 25.52 5.51
N GLY A 591 -31.74 25.04 6.75
CA GLY A 591 -32.94 24.61 7.47
C GLY A 591 -32.64 23.49 8.45
N ASP A 592 -33.63 23.13 9.27
CA ASP A 592 -33.52 21.99 10.18
C ASP A 592 -33.60 20.68 9.39
N ALA A 593 -32.76 19.71 9.79
CA ALA A 593 -32.80 18.36 9.26
C ALA A 593 -34.09 17.65 9.68
N VAL A 594 -34.62 16.81 8.78
CA VAL A 594 -35.64 15.83 9.10
C VAL A 594 -34.96 14.47 9.25
N GLU A 595 -35.06 13.88 10.44
CA GLU A 595 -34.41 12.64 10.81
C GLU A 595 -35.42 11.48 10.85
N SER A 596 -35.03 10.34 10.29
CA SER A 596 -35.71 9.06 10.40
C SER A 596 -34.79 8.08 11.10
N SER A 597 -35.26 7.54 12.22
CA SER A 597 -34.60 6.47 12.97
C SER A 597 -35.63 5.42 13.39
N ASP A 598 -35.37 4.16 13.07
CA ASP A 598 -36.13 3.02 13.57
C ASP A 598 -35.15 1.89 13.94
N TRP A 599 -34.97 1.70 15.26
CA TRP A 599 -33.95 0.90 15.95
C TRP A 599 -33.81 -0.59 15.56
N THR A 600 -34.42 -1.06 14.48
CA THR A 600 -34.30 -2.42 13.97
C THR A 600 -33.54 -2.42 12.64
N ALA A 601 -32.40 -3.11 12.62
CA ALA A 601 -31.45 -3.15 11.50
C ALA A 601 -32.02 -3.57 10.13
N THR A 602 -33.21 -4.16 10.07
CA THR A 602 -33.85 -4.56 8.79
C THR A 602 -34.89 -3.55 8.31
N SER A 603 -35.09 -2.47 9.06
CA SER A 603 -36.11 -1.49 8.76
C SER A 603 -35.54 -0.38 7.90
N THR A 604 -36.26 -0.04 6.82
CA THR A 604 -35.84 1.04 5.93
C THR A 604 -36.26 2.38 6.52
N ASP A 605 -35.27 3.20 6.87
CA ASP A 605 -35.51 4.60 7.20
C ASP A 605 -35.78 5.42 5.95
N PHE A 606 -36.71 6.37 6.05
CA PHE A 606 -37.04 7.23 4.92
C PHE A 606 -37.52 8.61 5.35
N VAL A 607 -37.26 9.59 4.50
CA VAL A 607 -37.80 10.95 4.59
C VAL A 607 -38.61 11.22 3.33
N ALA A 608 -39.85 11.68 3.52
CA ALA A 608 -40.73 12.09 2.43
C ALA A 608 -40.67 13.62 2.26
N VAL A 609 -40.18 14.09 1.13
CA VAL A 609 -40.14 15.51 0.77
C VAL A 609 -41.43 15.90 0.07
N GLN A 610 -42.06 16.96 0.57
CA GLN A 610 -43.38 17.38 0.11
C GLN A 610 -43.31 18.13 -1.23
N PRO A 611 -44.41 18.17 -1.99
CA PRO A 611 -44.53 18.98 -3.19
C PRO A 611 -44.29 20.48 -2.92
N GLY A 612 -43.11 20.98 -3.33
CA GLY A 612 -42.75 22.40 -3.23
C GLY A 612 -43.41 23.28 -4.32
N PRO A 613 -43.62 24.59 -4.07
CA PRO A 613 -44.19 25.50 -5.05
C PRO A 613 -43.14 26.00 -6.06
N ALA A 614 -43.36 25.67 -7.33
CA ALA A 614 -42.78 26.28 -8.55
C ALA A 614 -41.25 26.21 -8.82
N THR A 615 -40.37 26.00 -7.83
CA THR A 615 -38.91 25.89 -8.04
C THR A 615 -38.37 24.50 -7.75
N ARG A 616 -37.29 24.12 -8.45
CA ARG A 616 -36.52 22.92 -8.12
C ARG A 616 -35.72 23.19 -6.86
N ASP A 617 -35.90 22.36 -5.85
CA ASP A 617 -35.15 22.45 -4.61
C ASP A 617 -34.11 21.33 -4.55
N TRP A 618 -33.04 21.59 -3.80
CA TRP A 618 -31.93 20.66 -3.63
C TRP A 618 -31.89 20.21 -2.17
N TYR A 619 -31.87 18.89 -1.96
CA TYR A 619 -31.79 18.28 -0.64
C TYR A 619 -30.53 17.44 -0.51
N VAL A 620 -29.98 17.44 0.69
CA VAL A 620 -28.76 16.71 1.02
C VAL A 620 -29.04 15.77 2.18
N ASN A 621 -28.49 14.56 2.09
CA ASN A 621 -28.69 13.50 3.04
C ASN A 621 -27.37 13.11 3.69
N SER A 622 -27.47 12.68 4.94
CA SER A 622 -26.41 12.04 5.70
C SER A 622 -26.96 10.78 6.36
N VAL A 623 -26.10 9.78 6.53
CA VAL A 623 -26.46 8.51 7.17
C VAL A 623 -25.50 8.21 8.31
N SER A 624 -26.07 7.97 9.49
CA SER A 624 -25.33 7.53 10.68
C SER A 624 -25.63 6.08 11.02
N SER A 625 -24.73 5.44 11.75
CA SER A 625 -24.90 4.11 12.31
C SER A 625 -24.17 4.00 13.65
N GLY A 626 -24.60 3.07 14.49
CA GLY A 626 -23.83 2.65 15.67
C GLY A 626 -22.52 1.92 15.33
N THR A 627 -22.28 1.59 14.07
CA THR A 627 -21.06 0.93 13.58
C THR A 627 -20.44 1.72 12.44
N ASP A 628 -19.20 2.17 12.63
CA ASP A 628 -18.44 2.86 11.57
C ASP A 628 -18.27 1.95 10.36
N TYR A 629 -18.36 2.54 9.16
CA TYR A 629 -18.23 1.82 7.91
C TYR A 629 -19.31 0.76 7.63
N GLN A 630 -20.42 0.76 8.37
CA GLN A 630 -21.58 -0.09 8.07
C GLN A 630 -22.10 0.22 6.67
N GLU A 631 -22.04 -0.74 5.76
CA GLU A 631 -22.60 -0.56 4.41
C GLU A 631 -24.13 -0.46 4.48
N TYR A 632 -24.67 0.55 3.80
CA TYR A 632 -26.10 0.74 3.55
C TYR A 632 -26.36 0.91 2.06
N ALA A 633 -27.58 0.59 1.65
CA ALA A 633 -28.14 1.00 0.38
C ALA A 633 -28.98 2.26 0.59
N MET A 634 -28.90 3.22 -0.34
CA MET A 634 -29.73 4.42 -0.35
C MET A 634 -30.33 4.63 -1.73
N GLU A 635 -31.54 5.15 -1.76
CA GLU A 635 -32.27 5.42 -2.98
C GLU A 635 -33.18 6.63 -2.83
N VAL A 636 -33.27 7.45 -3.87
CA VAL A 636 -34.34 8.44 -4.02
C VAL A 636 -35.35 7.98 -5.06
N THR A 637 -36.63 8.18 -4.77
CA THR A 637 -37.71 7.92 -5.72
C THR A 637 -38.68 9.10 -5.80
N GLU A 638 -38.96 9.54 -7.02
CA GLU A 638 -39.94 10.56 -7.36
C GLU A 638 -41.30 9.91 -7.70
N ALA A 639 -42.39 10.54 -7.24
CA ALA A 639 -43.73 10.13 -7.63
C ALA A 639 -43.95 10.32 -9.15
N PRO A 640 -44.45 9.29 -9.86
CA PRO A 640 -44.78 9.43 -11.28
C PRO A 640 -45.92 10.44 -11.46
N ALA A 641 -46.12 10.89 -12.71
CA ALA A 641 -47.29 11.71 -13.01
C ALA A 641 -48.59 10.91 -12.84
N GLY A 642 -49.64 11.59 -12.38
CA GLY A 642 -50.95 10.99 -12.11
C GLY A 642 -51.11 10.48 -10.68
N ASN A 643 -52.36 10.43 -10.22
CA ASN A 643 -52.72 9.98 -8.87
C ASN A 643 -53.40 8.62 -8.90
N LEU A 644 -53.30 7.88 -7.80
CA LEU A 644 -54.11 6.71 -7.52
C LEU A 644 -55.55 7.16 -7.22
N GLU A 645 -56.41 7.02 -8.22
CA GLU A 645 -57.83 7.30 -8.09
C GLU A 645 -58.57 6.16 -7.36
N ALA A 646 -59.62 6.52 -6.61
CA ALA A 646 -60.44 5.52 -5.94
C ALA A 646 -61.06 4.55 -6.96
N GLY A 647 -60.97 3.24 -6.67
CA GLY A 647 -61.48 2.19 -7.55
C GLY A 647 -60.66 1.92 -8.81
N THR A 648 -59.52 2.60 -9.01
CA THR A 648 -58.62 2.39 -10.16
C THR A 648 -57.29 1.80 -9.68
N PRO A 649 -57.08 0.48 -9.79
CA PRO A 649 -55.82 -0.15 -9.42
C PRO A 649 -54.65 0.34 -10.28
N GLN A 650 -53.47 0.43 -9.67
CA GLN A 650 -52.21 0.66 -10.37
C GLN A 650 -51.29 -0.54 -10.15
N GLU A 651 -50.70 -1.04 -11.23
CA GLU A 651 -49.71 -2.11 -11.18
C GLU A 651 -48.35 -1.56 -11.59
N PHE A 652 -47.30 -1.90 -10.84
CA PHE A 652 -45.95 -1.43 -11.12
C PHE A 652 -44.88 -2.38 -10.54
N PRO A 653 -43.68 -2.41 -11.12
CA PRO A 653 -42.59 -3.23 -10.63
C PRO A 653 -41.91 -2.63 -9.40
N VAL A 654 -41.51 -3.50 -8.47
CA VAL A 654 -40.55 -3.22 -7.40
C VAL A 654 -39.43 -4.26 -7.53
N ALA A 655 -38.43 -3.95 -8.37
CA ALA A 655 -37.35 -4.86 -8.71
C ALA A 655 -36.40 -5.11 -7.51
N ALA A 656 -35.58 -6.18 -7.59
CA ALA A 656 -34.68 -6.62 -6.52
C ALA A 656 -33.65 -5.57 -6.05
N GLY A 657 -33.36 -4.56 -6.88
CA GLY A 657 -32.49 -3.44 -6.54
C GLY A 657 -33.20 -2.26 -5.86
N ARG A 658 -34.52 -2.14 -6.00
CA ARG A 658 -35.29 -1.00 -5.46
C ARG A 658 -35.41 -1.12 -3.95
N LEU A 659 -35.35 0.00 -3.23
CA LEU A 659 -35.64 0.09 -1.80
C LEU A 659 -37.06 0.59 -1.56
N VAL A 660 -37.48 1.58 -2.35
CA VAL A 660 -38.72 2.32 -2.11
C VAL A 660 -39.42 2.70 -3.42
N GLU A 661 -40.75 2.73 -3.38
CA GLU A 661 -41.59 3.33 -4.41
C GLU A 661 -42.57 4.31 -3.78
N VAL A 662 -42.85 5.41 -4.47
CA VAL A 662 -43.87 6.38 -4.06
C VAL A 662 -44.92 6.58 -5.15
N ARG A 663 -46.18 6.57 -4.73
CA ARG A 663 -47.35 6.99 -5.50
C ARG A 663 -48.08 8.08 -4.72
N THR A 664 -49.03 8.74 -5.36
CA THR A 664 -49.79 9.83 -4.73
C THR A 664 -51.28 9.55 -4.82
N THR A 665 -52.06 10.04 -3.86
CA THR A 665 -53.53 9.98 -3.92
C THR A 665 -54.14 11.24 -3.32
N TRP A 666 -55.22 11.75 -3.91
CA TRP A 666 -55.97 12.85 -3.33
C TRP A 666 -56.99 12.35 -2.31
N ILE A 667 -56.89 12.79 -1.05
CA ILE A 667 -57.84 12.41 0.01
C ILE A 667 -58.50 13.67 0.57
N GLU A 668 -59.82 13.64 0.69
CA GLU A 668 -60.60 14.72 1.29
C GLU A 668 -60.69 14.55 2.81
N ARG A 669 -60.61 15.68 3.53
CA ARG A 669 -60.82 15.71 4.99
C ARG A 669 -62.14 15.04 5.35
N GLY A 670 -62.08 14.13 6.31
CA GLY A 670 -63.26 13.40 6.82
C GLY A 670 -63.78 12.28 5.93
N VAL A 671 -63.22 12.06 4.73
CA VAL A 671 -63.61 10.96 3.83
C VAL A 671 -62.66 9.78 4.04
N PRO A 672 -63.11 8.66 4.65
CA PRO A 672 -62.22 7.53 4.90
C PRO A 672 -61.60 7.00 3.61
N ALA A 673 -60.35 6.54 3.69
CA ALA A 673 -59.66 5.92 2.56
C ALA A 673 -58.93 4.67 3.03
N THR A 674 -59.02 3.59 2.25
CA THR A 674 -58.24 2.38 2.48
C THR A 674 -57.31 2.14 1.31
N LEU A 675 -56.02 2.01 1.60
CA LEU A 675 -55.00 1.67 0.63
C LEU A 675 -54.52 0.25 0.88
N THR A 676 -54.42 -0.54 -0.19
CA THR A 676 -53.93 -1.92 -0.13
C THR A 676 -52.92 -2.14 -1.24
N VAL A 677 -51.74 -2.66 -0.88
CA VAL A 677 -50.74 -3.16 -1.83
C VAL A 677 -50.71 -4.69 -1.77
N VAL A 678 -50.75 -5.32 -2.93
CA VAL A 678 -50.75 -6.78 -3.08
C VAL A 678 -49.51 -7.17 -3.89
N PRO A 679 -48.54 -7.89 -3.29
CA PRO A 679 -47.42 -8.44 -4.05
C PRO A 679 -47.92 -9.50 -5.03
N ARG A 680 -47.35 -9.55 -6.24
CA ARG A 680 -47.69 -10.57 -7.23
C ARG A 680 -46.78 -11.79 -7.19
N ASN A 681 -45.51 -11.61 -6.79
CA ASN A 681 -44.46 -12.62 -6.90
C ASN A 681 -43.65 -12.81 -5.62
N GLY A 682 -44.29 -13.10 -4.48
CA GLY A 682 -43.55 -13.55 -3.29
C GLY A 682 -42.78 -12.47 -2.53
N GLN A 683 -42.97 -11.19 -2.86
CA GLN A 683 -42.32 -10.05 -2.19
C GLN A 683 -42.79 -9.87 -0.74
N ASP A 684 -41.91 -9.37 0.11
CA ASP A 684 -42.23 -8.83 1.44
C ASP A 684 -42.14 -7.31 1.37
N LEU A 685 -43.22 -6.62 1.71
CA LEU A 685 -43.39 -5.17 1.53
C LEU A 685 -43.91 -4.56 2.82
N ASP A 686 -43.58 -3.29 3.07
CA ASP A 686 -44.30 -2.46 4.02
C ASP A 686 -45.04 -1.34 3.26
N LEU A 687 -46.25 -1.01 3.72
CA LEU A 687 -47.05 0.10 3.17
C LEU A 687 -47.15 1.23 4.18
N PHE A 688 -46.78 2.43 3.73
CA PHE A 688 -46.90 3.66 4.49
C PHE A 688 -47.75 4.69 3.74
N VAL A 689 -48.49 5.50 4.50
CA VAL A 689 -49.28 6.60 3.94
C VAL A 689 -48.99 7.86 4.72
N MET A 690 -48.52 8.89 4.00
CA MET A 690 -48.11 10.17 4.55
C MET A 690 -49.14 11.25 4.19
N ALA A 691 -49.61 11.99 5.20
CA ALA A 691 -50.45 13.15 5.00
C ALA A 691 -49.61 14.38 4.64
N PRO A 692 -50.08 15.29 3.78
CA PRO A 692 -49.39 16.56 3.55
C PRO A 692 -49.46 17.44 4.81
N ASP A 693 -48.38 18.17 5.08
CA ASP A 693 -48.28 19.16 6.14
C ASP A 693 -47.71 20.48 5.59
N PRO A 694 -48.53 21.52 5.38
CA PRO A 694 -48.06 22.78 4.81
C PRO A 694 -47.06 23.54 5.70
N ALA A 695 -46.89 23.15 6.97
CA ALA A 695 -45.93 23.77 7.88
C ALA A 695 -44.51 23.16 7.79
N ALA A 696 -44.35 22.03 7.07
CA ALA A 696 -43.08 21.32 6.95
C ALA A 696 -42.67 21.19 5.47
N TRP A 697 -41.37 21.18 5.19
CA TRP A 697 -40.87 20.89 3.85
C TRP A 697 -40.73 19.37 3.61
N GLY A 698 -40.48 18.61 4.68
CA GLY A 698 -40.29 17.16 4.66
C GLY A 698 -40.82 16.52 5.93
N LEU A 699 -41.09 15.22 5.87
CA LEU A 699 -41.71 14.46 6.94
C LEU A 699 -40.93 13.16 7.21
N PRO A 700 -40.63 12.84 8.48
CA PRO A 700 -39.92 11.62 8.82
C PRO A 700 -40.84 10.40 8.72
N ARG A 701 -40.28 9.19 8.59
CA ARG A 701 -41.01 7.92 8.61
C ARG A 701 -42.03 7.81 9.74
N SER A 702 -41.69 8.29 10.94
CA SER A 702 -42.53 8.24 12.13
C SER A 702 -43.84 9.03 12.02
N ALA A 703 -43.94 9.98 11.07
CA ALA A 703 -45.17 10.71 10.78
C ALA A 703 -46.16 9.92 9.91
N ALA A 704 -45.72 8.82 9.29
CA ALA A 704 -46.55 8.01 8.41
C ALA A 704 -47.48 7.07 9.18
N ARG A 705 -48.66 6.81 8.61
CA ARG A 705 -49.45 5.64 8.99
C ARG A 705 -48.90 4.41 8.30
N ARG A 706 -48.59 3.38 9.09
CA ARG A 706 -47.98 2.12 8.65
C ARG A 706 -48.99 0.98 8.64
N SER A 707 -48.83 0.03 7.72
CA SER A 707 -49.59 -1.24 7.71
C SER A 707 -49.13 -2.18 8.83
N ALA A 708 -50.03 -3.06 9.27
CA ALA A 708 -49.62 -4.17 10.12
C ALA A 708 -48.90 -5.23 9.26
N SER A 709 -47.58 -5.36 9.44
CA SER A 709 -46.69 -6.28 8.69
C SER A 709 -47.32 -7.66 8.50
N GLY A 710 -47.83 -7.93 7.30
CA GLY A 710 -48.38 -9.21 6.87
C GLY A 710 -47.28 -10.23 6.56
N GLY A 711 -46.08 -9.76 6.20
CA GLY A 711 -44.94 -10.60 5.85
C GLY A 711 -44.94 -11.07 4.39
N PRO A 712 -44.04 -12.00 4.02
CA PRO A 712 -43.83 -12.39 2.63
C PRO A 712 -45.11 -12.85 1.92
N ASN A 713 -45.32 -12.31 0.72
CA ASN A 713 -46.45 -12.59 -0.17
C ASN A 713 -47.84 -12.26 0.43
N ARG A 714 -47.90 -11.39 1.44
CA ARG A 714 -49.16 -10.93 2.03
C ARG A 714 -49.48 -9.52 1.57
N SER A 715 -50.78 -9.21 1.50
CA SER A 715 -51.25 -7.86 1.21
C SER A 715 -51.04 -6.98 2.43
N GLU A 716 -50.46 -5.80 2.22
CA GLU A 716 -50.37 -4.77 3.25
C GLU A 716 -51.54 -3.78 3.11
N ARG A 717 -52.10 -3.32 4.23
CA ARG A 717 -53.24 -2.41 4.24
C ARG A 717 -53.08 -1.29 5.24
N VAL A 718 -53.38 -0.06 4.81
CA VAL A 718 -53.50 1.12 5.67
C VAL A 718 -54.88 1.74 5.49
N THR A 719 -55.60 1.95 6.59
CA THR A 719 -56.90 2.65 6.60
C THR A 719 -56.77 3.98 7.34
N ILE A 720 -57.14 5.06 6.67
CA ILE A 720 -57.30 6.39 7.26
C ILE A 720 -58.79 6.59 7.52
N SER A 721 -59.23 6.26 8.74
CA SER A 721 -60.64 6.33 9.11
C SER A 721 -61.20 7.75 9.21
N ASP A 722 -60.34 8.74 9.46
CA ASP A 722 -60.71 10.15 9.68
C ASP A 722 -59.54 11.06 9.25
N PRO A 723 -59.39 11.32 7.94
CA PRO A 723 -58.33 12.19 7.43
C PRO A 723 -58.50 13.63 7.94
N LYS A 724 -57.43 14.20 8.48
CA LYS A 724 -57.46 15.54 9.10
C LYS A 724 -57.14 16.68 8.13
N VAL A 725 -56.63 16.37 6.96
CA VAL A 725 -56.25 17.36 5.93
C VAL A 725 -56.79 16.89 4.58
N THR A 726 -57.25 17.85 3.77
CA THR A 726 -57.53 17.59 2.35
C THR A 726 -56.24 17.84 1.59
N GLY A 727 -55.80 16.90 0.76
CA GLY A 727 -54.65 17.14 -0.09
C GLY A 727 -54.10 15.91 -0.78
N LEU A 728 -52.90 16.07 -1.33
CA LEU A 728 -52.17 15.02 -2.02
C LEU A 728 -51.31 14.23 -1.03
N TYR A 729 -51.76 13.03 -0.67
CA TYR A 729 -51.06 12.11 0.24
C TYR A 729 -50.01 11.32 -0.54
N ALA A 730 -48.87 11.02 0.11
CA ALA A 730 -47.90 10.08 -0.41
C ALA A 730 -48.26 8.65 0.02
N VAL A 731 -48.14 7.71 -0.90
CA VAL A 731 -48.33 6.27 -0.69
C VAL A 731 -47.00 5.61 -0.96
N ILE A 732 -46.34 5.17 0.09
CA ILE A 732 -44.95 4.73 0.06
C ILE A 732 -44.92 3.22 0.26
N VAL A 733 -44.34 2.51 -0.69
CA VAL A 733 -44.14 1.07 -0.66
C VAL A 733 -42.65 0.81 -0.45
N VAL A 734 -42.31 0.25 0.70
CA VAL A 734 -40.94 -0.14 1.03
C VAL A 734 -40.78 -1.63 0.75
N ARG A 735 -39.68 -2.00 0.11
CA ARG A 735 -39.36 -3.39 -0.17
C ARG A 735 -38.47 -3.95 0.93
N LYS A 736 -38.91 -5.04 1.55
CA LYS A 736 -38.12 -5.80 2.54
C LYS A 736 -37.37 -6.97 1.90
N ALA A 737 -38.03 -7.70 1.00
CA ALA A 737 -37.44 -8.85 0.29
C ALA A 737 -38.20 -9.18 -1.01
N GLY A 738 -37.57 -10.00 -1.86
CA GLY A 738 -38.15 -10.52 -3.13
C GLY A 738 -38.19 -9.49 -4.25
N ASP A 739 -38.73 -9.81 -5.42
CA ASP A 739 -38.87 -8.90 -6.55
C ASP A 739 -40.10 -9.24 -7.40
N GLY A 740 -40.59 -8.25 -8.15
CA GLY A 740 -41.76 -8.43 -9.01
C GLY A 740 -42.73 -7.26 -9.00
N ASP A 741 -43.90 -7.50 -9.58
CA ASP A 741 -44.96 -6.50 -9.68
C ASP A 741 -45.81 -6.43 -8.41
N VAL A 742 -46.32 -5.24 -8.12
CA VAL A 742 -47.26 -4.99 -7.03
C VAL A 742 -48.53 -4.35 -7.59
N LEU A 743 -49.68 -4.76 -7.07
CA LEU A 743 -50.96 -4.12 -7.34
C LEU A 743 -51.32 -3.20 -6.17
N LEU A 744 -51.33 -1.90 -6.40
CA LEU A 744 -51.77 -0.89 -5.45
C LEU A 744 -53.22 -0.47 -5.74
N THR A 745 -54.05 -0.43 -4.71
CA THR A 745 -55.47 -0.06 -4.81
C THR A 745 -55.88 0.93 -3.73
N ARG A 746 -56.84 1.79 -4.06
CA ARG A 746 -57.55 2.65 -3.13
C ARG A 746 -59.05 2.36 -3.19
N VAL A 747 -59.66 2.22 -2.01
CA VAL A 747 -61.11 2.07 -1.82
C VAL A 747 -61.63 3.16 -0.89
#